data_AF-A0A7C8LQN2-F1
#
_entry.id   AF-A0A7C8LQN2-F1
#
_cell.length_a   1.000
_cell.length_b   1.000
_cell.length_c   1.000
_cell.angle_alpha   90.00
_cell.angle_beta   90.00
_cell.angle_gamma   90.00
#
_symmetry.space_group_name_H-M   'P 1'
#
loop_
_entity.id
_entity.type
_entity.pdbx_description
1 polymer ?
#
loop_
_entity_poly.entity_id
_entity_poly.type
_entity_poly.pdbx_seq_one_letter_code
_entity_poly.pdbx_strand_id
1 'polypeptide(L)'
;MKKIFGLLPTAVIIVSLILSGIQGFIRFSVEKNQREVEILANYSDIKKAAETYEESLETVVKRLKDAGVTGVLIKEQTIKAASPGSMTSWEELGEVTAFTGAELKILGMMDGIDLKSIIPNHYYIWISDDAVRDTIKEHMAYKLGEYDAVTINNEVFLDTGVSNNVILNLGTGYPMDDLKIIADQGLSVSPQIRSWNNVTEEALEYVLKDVENIPNLGTVYFNDSTVPGFDLPVMTEFAKNHTIGIIEFFSDKQKGLYTLIRKASQGGKDFNTIRLHTVTEGETSTLTPAQIVDRYLLAAEERNMKALLVKMPNTAEPEKDYEDWFKMVEDIRNELNQSGYTVVANPKPMNLPVSNPLMIWTIGFGPIFLLILFGRWADKNKWEKWAWLLALGGLFVWTGLLKIRPILARQLMALAAAILYPTWAVITCIDKENKSWKQIILTFFKICFISFGGALTIIGLMSQTSSTLTIDMFRGVKVAHVIPLLLVFLLLEYKRGELEIKKVKKFLQNPITYLTLLIIGILGIALIVYVQRTGNTGQASTYEIMFRNALRKILGVRPRTKEFLIGHPLMIFMLYYGYKERYFPLLLGAVIGQISLVNTYAHIHTPIMISLIRSFHGIWIGMIGGVILVYIVNWIIKLGRRWNLWEV
;
A
#
# COMPACT_ATOMS: atom_id res chain seq x y z
N MET A 1 -21.52 45.80 1.25
CA MET A 1 -20.15 45.29 1.03
C MET A 1 -19.55 44.56 2.24
N LYS A 2 -19.44 45.14 3.46
CA LYS A 2 -18.81 44.46 4.63
C LYS A 2 -19.40 43.09 5.03
N LYS A 3 -20.73 42.89 4.96
CA LYS A 3 -21.37 41.59 5.25
C LYS A 3 -21.02 40.50 4.20
N ILE A 4 -20.89 40.89 2.93
CA ILE A 4 -20.59 39.97 1.81
C ILE A 4 -19.15 39.45 1.94
N PHE A 5 -18.18 40.35 2.17
CA PHE A 5 -16.79 39.94 2.42
C PHE A 5 -16.64 39.07 3.68
N GLY A 6 -17.50 39.25 4.69
CA GLY A 6 -17.54 38.42 5.89
C GLY A 6 -17.93 36.96 5.62
N LEU A 7 -18.94 36.72 4.78
CA LEU A 7 -19.47 35.37 4.53
C LEU A 7 -18.79 34.63 3.37
N LEU A 8 -18.12 35.35 2.48
CA LEU A 8 -17.52 34.81 1.27
C LEU A 8 -16.58 33.60 1.51
N PRO A 9 -15.60 33.64 2.46
CA PRO A 9 -14.70 32.50 2.64
C PRO A 9 -15.42 31.23 3.06
N THR A 10 -16.39 31.34 3.96
CA THR A 10 -17.19 30.20 4.42
C THR A 10 -18.03 29.63 3.28
N ALA A 11 -18.64 30.48 2.45
CA ALA A 11 -19.41 30.03 1.29
C ALA A 11 -18.54 29.26 0.28
N VAL A 12 -17.33 29.75 -0.02
CA VAL A 12 -16.38 29.07 -0.92
C VAL A 12 -15.95 27.71 -0.35
N ILE A 13 -15.66 27.64 0.95
CA ILE A 13 -15.33 26.37 1.62
C ILE A 13 -16.48 25.38 1.51
N ILE A 14 -17.72 25.81 1.74
CA ILE A 14 -18.90 24.93 1.63
C ILE A 14 -19.05 24.39 0.21
N VAL A 15 -18.94 25.24 -0.81
CA VAL A 15 -18.99 24.81 -2.23
C VAL A 15 -17.88 23.80 -2.52
N SER A 16 -16.65 24.08 -2.07
CA SER A 16 -15.52 23.17 -2.19
C SER A 16 -15.80 21.81 -1.55
N LEU A 17 -16.41 21.77 -0.37
CA LEU A 17 -16.75 20.53 0.34
C LEU A 17 -17.88 19.75 -0.35
N ILE A 18 -18.89 20.44 -0.90
CA ILE A 18 -19.97 19.81 -1.67
C ILE A 18 -19.38 19.12 -2.91
N LEU A 19 -18.54 19.83 -3.67
CA LEU A 19 -17.86 19.26 -4.85
C LEU A 19 -16.94 18.09 -4.47
N SER A 20 -16.26 18.19 -3.34
CA SER A 20 -15.46 17.08 -2.79
C SER A 20 -16.33 15.85 -2.48
N GLY A 21 -17.51 16.08 -1.91
CA GLY A 21 -18.50 15.03 -1.60
C GLY A 21 -19.06 14.36 -2.86
N ILE A 22 -19.38 15.14 -3.90
CA ILE A 22 -19.80 14.60 -5.20
C ILE A 22 -18.73 13.66 -5.75
N GLN A 23 -17.45 14.07 -5.68
CA GLN A 23 -16.38 13.23 -6.20
C GLN A 23 -16.12 11.99 -5.35
N GLY A 24 -16.31 12.09 -4.03
CA GLY A 24 -16.35 10.93 -3.14
C GLY A 24 -17.48 9.96 -3.49
N PHE A 25 -18.66 10.46 -3.84
CA PHE A 25 -19.81 9.62 -4.23
C PHE A 25 -19.57 8.90 -5.57
N ILE A 26 -18.98 9.59 -6.56
CA ILE A 26 -18.58 8.98 -7.83
C ILE A 26 -17.62 7.81 -7.58
N ARG A 27 -16.60 8.03 -6.74
CA ARG A 27 -15.65 6.99 -6.36
C ARG A 27 -16.32 5.83 -5.63
N PHE A 28 -17.19 6.11 -4.66
CA PHE A 28 -17.93 5.09 -3.92
C PHE A 28 -18.78 4.20 -4.85
N SER A 29 -19.43 4.79 -5.86
CA SER A 29 -20.23 4.04 -6.84
C SER A 29 -19.38 3.03 -7.63
N VAL A 30 -18.17 3.43 -8.05
CA VAL A 30 -17.23 2.53 -8.74
C VAL A 30 -16.73 1.43 -7.81
N GLU A 31 -16.28 1.78 -6.60
CA GLU A 31 -15.78 0.82 -5.61
C GLU A 31 -16.83 -0.24 -5.23
N LYS A 32 -18.11 0.16 -5.12
CA LYS A 32 -19.20 -0.76 -4.77
C LYS A 32 -19.41 -1.83 -5.84
N ASN A 33 -19.25 -1.47 -7.11
CA ASN A 33 -19.52 -2.36 -8.26
C ASN A 33 -18.34 -3.26 -8.63
N GLN A 34 -17.17 -3.04 -8.04
CA GLN A 34 -15.91 -3.69 -8.43
C GLN A 34 -15.44 -4.66 -7.35
N ARG A 35 -16.13 -5.80 -7.20
CA ARG A 35 -15.85 -6.82 -6.17
C ARG A 35 -15.35 -8.17 -6.71
N GLU A 36 -14.86 -8.17 -7.93
CA GLU A 36 -14.13 -9.29 -8.52
C GLU A 36 -12.73 -9.37 -7.89
N VAL A 37 -12.31 -10.59 -7.51
CA VAL A 37 -10.99 -10.93 -6.98
C VAL A 37 -10.53 -12.25 -7.59
N GLU A 38 -9.23 -12.39 -7.83
CA GLU A 38 -8.58 -13.61 -8.30
C GLU A 38 -7.80 -14.24 -7.15
N ILE A 39 -7.88 -15.57 -7.04
CA ILE A 39 -7.01 -16.33 -6.14
C ILE A 39 -6.00 -17.09 -7.01
N LEU A 40 -4.73 -16.80 -6.80
CA LEU A 40 -3.61 -17.37 -7.53
C LEU A 40 -2.86 -18.37 -6.66
N ALA A 41 -2.48 -19.50 -7.24
CA ALA A 41 -1.44 -20.36 -6.70
C ALA A 41 -0.10 -20.10 -7.40
N ASN A 42 1.01 -20.42 -6.75
CA ASN A 42 2.33 -20.29 -7.35
C ASN A 42 2.73 -21.59 -8.06
N TYR A 43 3.10 -21.52 -9.33
CA TYR A 43 3.49 -22.70 -10.12
C TYR A 43 4.59 -23.52 -9.45
N SER A 44 5.60 -22.85 -8.88
CA SER A 44 6.70 -23.54 -8.20
C SER A 44 6.23 -24.35 -6.99
N ASP A 45 5.21 -23.88 -6.29
CA ASP A 45 4.68 -24.57 -5.11
C ASP A 45 3.85 -25.78 -5.54
N ILE A 46 3.09 -25.65 -6.64
CA ILE A 46 2.35 -26.76 -7.27
C ILE A 46 3.33 -27.86 -7.72
N LYS A 47 4.40 -27.49 -8.41
CA LYS A 47 5.39 -28.46 -8.92
C LYS A 47 6.10 -29.19 -7.78
N LYS A 48 6.53 -28.45 -6.75
CA LYS A 48 7.11 -29.06 -5.53
C LYS A 48 6.15 -30.03 -4.87
N ALA A 49 4.87 -29.66 -4.74
CA ALA A 49 3.87 -30.52 -4.13
C ALA A 49 3.64 -31.79 -4.95
N ALA A 50 3.51 -31.67 -6.28
CA ALA A 50 3.36 -32.81 -7.18
C ALA A 50 4.53 -33.81 -7.03
N GLU A 51 5.77 -33.32 -6.98
CA GLU A 51 6.95 -34.19 -6.82
C GLU A 51 7.08 -34.74 -5.39
N THR A 52 6.84 -33.93 -4.36
CA THR A 52 7.02 -34.34 -2.95
C THR A 52 5.99 -35.38 -2.53
N TYR A 53 4.74 -35.26 -3.00
CA TYR A 53 3.64 -36.15 -2.64
C TYR A 53 3.35 -37.22 -3.71
N GLU A 54 4.21 -37.32 -4.74
CA GLU A 54 4.07 -38.28 -5.84
C GLU A 54 2.69 -38.22 -6.55
N GLU A 55 2.11 -37.01 -6.62
CA GLU A 55 0.84 -36.75 -7.32
C GLU A 55 1.10 -36.13 -8.70
N SER A 56 0.22 -36.39 -9.68
CA SER A 56 0.33 -35.72 -10.97
C SER A 56 0.04 -34.22 -10.85
N LEU A 57 0.70 -33.40 -11.68
CA LEU A 57 0.44 -31.95 -11.76
C LEU A 57 -1.07 -31.66 -11.90
N GLU A 58 -1.76 -32.40 -12.77
CA GLU A 58 -3.20 -32.28 -13.00
C GLU A 58 -4.02 -32.51 -11.72
N THR A 59 -3.62 -33.48 -10.88
CA THR A 59 -4.33 -33.80 -9.64
C THR A 59 -4.24 -32.66 -8.64
N VAL A 60 -3.02 -32.11 -8.43
CA VAL A 60 -2.79 -30.98 -7.52
C VAL A 60 -3.54 -29.74 -8.01
N VAL A 61 -3.44 -29.44 -9.32
CA VAL A 61 -4.13 -28.30 -9.95
C VAL A 61 -5.65 -28.42 -9.81
N LYS A 62 -6.20 -29.62 -10.02
CA LYS A 62 -7.64 -29.87 -9.86
C LYS A 62 -8.09 -29.67 -8.41
N ARG A 63 -7.34 -30.19 -7.43
CA ARG A 63 -7.63 -29.95 -6.00
C ARG A 63 -7.61 -28.45 -5.66
N LEU A 64 -6.65 -27.69 -6.18
CA LEU A 64 -6.57 -26.23 -5.99
C LEU A 64 -7.76 -25.49 -6.62
N LYS A 65 -8.14 -25.88 -7.84
CA LYS A 65 -9.32 -25.33 -8.51
C LYS A 65 -10.60 -25.59 -7.69
N ASP A 66 -10.78 -26.82 -7.21
CA ASP A 66 -11.93 -27.21 -6.39
C ASP A 66 -11.96 -26.45 -5.06
N ALA A 67 -10.78 -26.17 -4.47
CA ALA A 67 -10.65 -25.33 -3.29
C ALA A 67 -10.99 -23.85 -3.56
N GLY A 68 -10.73 -23.33 -4.77
CA GLY A 68 -11.10 -21.97 -5.17
C GLY A 68 -10.03 -21.16 -5.91
N VAL A 69 -8.89 -21.77 -6.26
CA VAL A 69 -7.89 -21.12 -7.12
C VAL A 69 -8.48 -20.89 -8.50
N THR A 70 -8.23 -19.71 -9.05
CA THR A 70 -8.72 -19.31 -10.39
C THR A 70 -7.60 -19.07 -11.39
N GLY A 71 -6.35 -19.03 -10.93
CA GLY A 71 -5.18 -18.91 -11.79
C GLY A 71 -3.88 -19.35 -11.15
N VAL A 72 -2.83 -19.43 -11.95
CA VAL A 72 -1.48 -19.81 -11.52
C VAL A 72 -0.49 -18.72 -11.93
N LEU A 73 0.28 -18.23 -10.96
CA LEU A 73 1.40 -17.34 -11.21
C LEU A 73 2.64 -18.17 -11.54
N ILE A 74 3.27 -17.90 -12.69
CA ILE A 74 4.48 -18.59 -13.12
C ILE A 74 5.61 -17.62 -13.41
N LYS A 75 6.82 -17.95 -12.95
CA LYS A 75 8.04 -17.22 -13.30
C LYS A 75 8.62 -17.78 -14.58
N GLU A 76 9.15 -16.90 -15.43
CA GLU A 76 10.01 -17.33 -16.53
C GLU A 76 11.16 -18.18 -15.98
N GLN A 77 11.40 -19.34 -16.58
CA GLN A 77 12.37 -20.32 -16.09
C GLN A 77 13.79 -19.90 -16.42
N THR A 78 14.69 -20.04 -15.46
CA THR A 78 16.13 -19.89 -15.68
C THR A 78 16.77 -21.24 -16.00
N ILE A 79 18.03 -21.26 -16.42
CA ILE A 79 18.75 -22.53 -16.60
C ILE A 79 19.03 -23.18 -15.25
N LYS A 80 19.59 -22.42 -14.31
CA LYS A 80 19.80 -22.83 -12.92
C LYS A 80 19.06 -21.94 -11.95
N ALA A 81 18.63 -22.50 -10.84
CA ALA A 81 17.98 -21.75 -9.79
C ALA A 81 19.02 -20.96 -8.98
N ALA A 82 18.63 -19.76 -8.54
CA ALA A 82 19.44 -18.96 -7.62
C ALA A 82 19.46 -19.55 -6.20
N SER A 83 18.50 -20.40 -5.86
CA SER A 83 18.41 -21.09 -4.58
C SER A 83 17.88 -22.50 -4.83
N PRO A 84 18.57 -23.55 -4.34
CA PRO A 84 18.14 -24.93 -4.54
C PRO A 84 16.74 -25.20 -3.98
N GLY A 85 15.99 -26.08 -4.64
CA GLY A 85 14.62 -26.45 -4.29
C GLY A 85 13.61 -25.34 -4.57
N SER A 86 13.89 -24.41 -5.49
CA SER A 86 13.00 -23.29 -5.78
C SER A 86 11.90 -23.64 -6.79
N MET A 87 12.10 -24.66 -7.62
CA MET A 87 11.34 -25.00 -8.83
C MET A 87 11.14 -23.79 -9.75
N THR A 88 12.21 -23.03 -9.99
CA THR A 88 12.20 -21.84 -10.86
C THR A 88 13.22 -21.90 -12.01
N SER A 89 13.81 -23.07 -12.23
CA SER A 89 14.73 -23.32 -13.33
C SER A 89 14.48 -24.65 -14.01
N TRP A 90 14.81 -24.72 -15.30
CA TRP A 90 14.75 -25.92 -16.11
C TRP A 90 15.55 -27.10 -15.54
N GLU A 91 16.68 -26.83 -14.86
CA GLU A 91 17.47 -27.89 -14.19
C GLU A 91 16.69 -28.57 -13.06
N GLU A 92 15.92 -27.80 -12.28
CA GLU A 92 15.11 -28.34 -11.19
C GLU A 92 13.87 -29.08 -11.70
N LEU A 93 13.41 -28.74 -12.92
CA LEU A 93 12.34 -29.45 -13.61
C LEU A 93 12.82 -30.73 -14.30
N GLY A 94 14.13 -31.01 -14.32
CA GLY A 94 14.72 -32.17 -14.97
C GLY A 94 14.89 -32.06 -16.49
N GLU A 95 14.57 -30.90 -17.08
CA GLU A 95 14.64 -30.67 -18.54
C GLU A 95 16.04 -30.33 -19.02
N VAL A 96 16.88 -29.82 -18.10
CA VAL A 96 18.21 -29.31 -18.42
C VAL A 96 19.24 -29.89 -17.46
N THR A 97 20.36 -30.37 -17.99
CA THR A 97 21.53 -30.73 -17.18
C THR A 97 22.70 -29.84 -17.56
N ALA A 98 23.26 -29.15 -16.56
CA ALA A 98 24.38 -28.24 -16.78
C ALA A 98 25.64 -28.80 -16.15
N PHE A 99 26.64 -29.05 -16.99
CA PHE A 99 27.93 -29.60 -16.64
C PHE A 99 29.00 -28.51 -16.67
N THR A 100 30.00 -28.63 -15.80
CA THR A 100 31.28 -27.97 -15.99
C THR A 100 32.08 -28.69 -17.07
N GLY A 101 32.94 -27.98 -17.79
CA GLY A 101 33.84 -28.59 -18.76
C GLY A 101 34.79 -29.61 -18.12
N ALA A 102 35.11 -29.47 -16.83
CA ALA A 102 35.85 -30.46 -16.06
C ALA A 102 35.05 -31.77 -15.89
N GLU A 103 33.77 -31.69 -15.54
CA GLU A 103 32.87 -32.86 -15.42
C GLU A 103 32.70 -33.56 -16.77
N LEU A 104 32.47 -32.82 -17.85
CA LEU A 104 32.40 -33.40 -19.19
C LEU A 104 33.71 -34.05 -19.62
N LYS A 105 34.86 -33.48 -19.24
CA LYS A 105 36.15 -34.11 -19.52
C LYS A 105 36.32 -35.44 -18.79
N ILE A 106 35.89 -35.52 -17.53
CA ILE A 106 35.92 -36.77 -16.78
C ILE A 106 35.01 -37.80 -17.45
N LEU A 107 33.78 -37.42 -17.80
CA LEU A 107 32.82 -38.30 -18.48
C LEU A 107 33.34 -38.79 -19.83
N GLY A 108 33.84 -37.90 -20.68
CA GLY A 108 34.36 -38.31 -22.00
C GLY A 108 35.69 -39.05 -21.95
N MET A 109 36.50 -38.90 -20.88
CA MET A 109 37.67 -39.76 -20.64
C MET A 109 37.26 -41.21 -20.35
N MET A 110 36.11 -41.41 -19.70
CA MET A 110 35.57 -42.74 -19.42
C MET A 110 35.00 -43.41 -20.67
N ASP A 111 34.50 -42.62 -21.64
CA ASP A 111 33.87 -43.09 -22.89
C ASP A 111 34.77 -43.01 -24.14
N GLY A 112 36.02 -42.56 -24.01
CA GLY A 112 36.99 -42.51 -25.13
C GLY A 112 36.70 -41.42 -26.18
N ILE A 113 36.02 -40.34 -25.80
CA ILE A 113 35.60 -39.24 -26.69
C ILE A 113 36.74 -38.19 -26.83
N ASP A 114 36.91 -37.59 -28.02
CA ASP A 114 37.86 -36.48 -28.24
C ASP A 114 37.30 -35.17 -27.67
N LEU A 115 37.76 -34.78 -26.48
CA LEU A 115 37.27 -33.62 -25.71
C LEU A 115 38.17 -32.38 -25.88
N LYS A 116 38.96 -32.29 -26.96
CA LYS A 116 39.86 -31.15 -27.21
C LYS A 116 39.13 -29.82 -27.35
N SER A 117 37.88 -29.84 -27.82
CA SER A 117 37.01 -28.66 -27.94
C SER A 117 36.42 -28.18 -26.62
N ILE A 118 36.48 -28.99 -25.55
CA ILE A 118 35.89 -28.65 -24.25
C ILE A 118 36.88 -27.84 -23.41
N ILE A 119 36.42 -26.70 -22.91
CA ILE A 119 37.20 -25.83 -22.04
C ILE A 119 36.81 -26.13 -20.58
N PRO A 120 37.74 -26.57 -19.70
CA PRO A 120 37.40 -27.05 -18.36
C PRO A 120 36.60 -26.07 -17.49
N ASN A 121 36.87 -24.77 -17.67
CA ASN A 121 36.26 -23.70 -16.87
C ASN A 121 34.96 -23.16 -17.46
N HIS A 122 34.48 -23.72 -18.58
CA HIS A 122 33.20 -23.37 -19.18
C HIS A 122 32.05 -24.19 -18.60
N TYR A 123 30.83 -23.68 -18.74
CA TYR A 123 29.62 -24.43 -18.48
C TYR A 123 28.96 -24.86 -19.78
N TYR A 124 28.59 -26.13 -19.84
CA TYR A 124 27.93 -26.77 -20.97
C TYR A 124 26.55 -27.24 -20.57
N ILE A 125 25.54 -26.81 -21.33
CA ILE A 125 24.15 -27.15 -21.06
C ILE A 125 23.71 -28.22 -22.04
N TRP A 126 23.23 -29.34 -21.52
CA TRP A 126 22.53 -30.37 -22.27
C TRP A 126 21.04 -30.30 -21.97
N ILE A 127 20.24 -30.48 -23.02
CA ILE A 127 18.79 -30.37 -22.98
C ILE A 127 18.27 -31.59 -23.73
N SER A 128 17.48 -32.41 -23.06
CA SER A 128 16.97 -33.67 -23.59
C SER A 128 15.84 -33.47 -24.59
N ASP A 129 14.88 -32.61 -24.24
CA ASP A 129 13.70 -32.32 -25.05
C ASP A 129 14.00 -31.31 -26.19
N ASP A 130 13.63 -31.66 -27.42
CA ASP A 130 13.85 -30.83 -28.61
C ASP A 130 13.10 -29.48 -28.57
N ALA A 131 11.86 -29.47 -28.09
CA ALA A 131 11.04 -28.25 -28.02
C ALA A 131 11.57 -27.29 -26.94
N VAL A 132 11.96 -27.82 -25.79
CA VAL A 132 12.60 -27.02 -24.72
C VAL A 132 13.94 -26.48 -25.21
N ARG A 133 14.72 -27.31 -25.91
CA ARG A 133 16.00 -26.94 -26.50
C ARG A 133 15.88 -25.81 -27.49
N ASP A 134 14.94 -25.88 -28.43
CA ASP A 134 14.73 -24.83 -29.42
C ASP A 134 14.25 -23.53 -28.78
N THR A 135 13.34 -23.61 -27.80
CA THR A 135 12.88 -22.45 -27.02
C THR A 135 14.05 -21.75 -26.31
N ILE A 136 14.88 -22.50 -25.59
CA ILE A 136 16.04 -21.95 -24.86
C ILE A 136 17.04 -21.32 -25.85
N LYS A 137 17.31 -21.99 -26.98
CA LYS A 137 18.20 -21.47 -28.03
C LYS A 137 17.72 -20.15 -28.61
N GLU A 138 16.43 -20.05 -28.95
CA GLU A 138 15.85 -18.82 -29.49
C GLU A 138 15.89 -17.68 -28.47
N HIS A 139 15.50 -17.94 -27.22
CA HIS A 139 15.61 -16.94 -26.14
C HIS A 139 17.05 -16.47 -25.93
N MET A 140 18.03 -17.38 -25.97
CA MET A 140 19.45 -17.01 -25.88
C MET A 140 19.90 -16.18 -27.09
N ALA A 141 19.54 -16.58 -28.30
CA ALA A 141 19.88 -15.86 -29.53
C ALA A 141 19.38 -14.41 -29.50
N TYR A 142 18.12 -14.20 -29.11
CA TYR A 142 17.53 -12.86 -29.03
C TYR A 142 18.08 -12.03 -27.86
N LYS A 143 18.31 -12.64 -26.68
CA LYS A 143 18.69 -11.87 -25.47
C LYS A 143 20.19 -11.64 -25.32
N LEU A 144 21.03 -12.53 -25.83
CA LEU A 144 22.48 -12.49 -25.68
C LEU A 144 23.24 -12.31 -27.00
N GLY A 145 22.61 -12.66 -28.14
CA GLY A 145 23.28 -12.71 -29.44
C GLY A 145 23.89 -14.09 -29.71
N GLU A 146 25.11 -14.12 -30.25
CA GLU A 146 25.79 -15.37 -30.59
C GLU A 146 26.13 -16.20 -29.34
N TYR A 147 25.86 -17.51 -29.42
CA TYR A 147 26.30 -18.50 -28.45
C TYR A 147 27.02 -19.62 -29.21
N ASP A 148 28.02 -20.22 -28.56
CA ASP A 148 28.73 -21.37 -29.12
C ASP A 148 28.00 -22.66 -28.76
N ALA A 149 28.02 -23.63 -29.67
CA ALA A 149 27.51 -24.98 -29.42
C ALA A 149 28.58 -26.00 -29.78
N VAL A 150 28.72 -27.03 -28.94
CA VAL A 150 29.67 -28.13 -29.15
C VAL A 150 28.87 -29.41 -29.29
N THR A 151 29.17 -30.21 -30.31
CA THR A 151 28.60 -31.55 -30.45
C THR A 151 29.51 -32.56 -29.78
N ILE A 152 28.98 -33.34 -28.84
CA ILE A 152 29.68 -34.40 -28.13
C ILE A 152 28.85 -35.67 -28.29
N ASN A 153 29.41 -36.72 -28.90
CA ASN A 153 28.72 -38.00 -29.11
C ASN A 153 27.33 -37.87 -29.77
N ASN A 154 27.25 -37.11 -30.87
CA ASN A 154 26.02 -36.75 -31.60
C ASN A 154 24.96 -35.94 -30.80
N GLU A 155 25.26 -35.56 -29.56
CA GLU A 155 24.42 -34.68 -28.74
C GLU A 155 24.92 -33.24 -28.80
N VAL A 156 24.01 -32.27 -28.83
CA VAL A 156 24.33 -30.84 -28.89
C VAL A 156 24.37 -30.25 -27.49
N PHE A 157 25.52 -29.71 -27.10
CA PHE A 157 25.72 -28.97 -25.85
C PHE A 157 25.87 -27.48 -26.16
N LEU A 158 25.17 -26.64 -25.42
CA LEU A 158 25.34 -25.18 -25.50
C LEU A 158 26.52 -24.76 -24.62
N ASP A 159 27.54 -24.14 -25.20
CA ASP A 159 28.67 -23.57 -24.46
C ASP A 159 28.30 -22.17 -23.98
N THR A 160 28.20 -22.02 -22.67
CA THR A 160 27.83 -20.75 -22.01
C THR A 160 29.04 -19.98 -21.49
N GLY A 161 30.25 -20.39 -21.87
CA GLY A 161 31.48 -19.72 -21.48
C GLY A 161 31.83 -19.90 -20.00
N VAL A 162 32.79 -19.09 -19.54
CA VAL A 162 33.28 -19.11 -18.16
C VAL A 162 32.21 -18.57 -17.21
N SER A 163 31.65 -19.44 -16.35
CA SER A 163 30.84 -19.12 -15.15
C SER A 163 30.07 -17.79 -15.21
N ASN A 164 29.36 -17.52 -16.31
CA ASN A 164 28.66 -16.25 -16.43
C ASN A 164 27.31 -16.42 -15.74
N ASN A 165 27.22 -16.03 -14.46
CA ASN A 165 25.96 -15.98 -13.70
C ASN A 165 24.82 -15.31 -14.50
N VAL A 166 25.14 -14.49 -15.49
CA VAL A 166 24.19 -13.88 -16.42
C VAL A 166 23.41 -14.92 -17.23
N ILE A 167 24.06 -15.95 -17.78
CA ILE A 167 23.40 -16.94 -18.64
C ILE A 167 22.60 -17.93 -17.80
N LEU A 168 23.19 -18.40 -16.70
CA LEU A 168 22.52 -19.36 -15.82
C LEU A 168 21.25 -18.78 -15.16
N ASN A 169 21.22 -17.47 -14.91
CA ASN A 169 20.06 -16.76 -14.35
C ASN A 169 19.19 -16.05 -15.42
N LEU A 170 19.48 -16.24 -16.70
CA LEU A 170 18.67 -15.65 -17.78
C LEU A 170 17.32 -16.35 -17.84
N GLY A 171 16.23 -15.58 -17.96
CA GLY A 171 14.92 -16.14 -18.28
C GLY A 171 14.92 -16.70 -19.71
N THR A 172 14.45 -17.92 -19.89
CA THR A 172 14.53 -18.66 -21.16
C THR A 172 13.20 -19.32 -21.53
N GLY A 173 12.09 -18.62 -21.24
CA GLY A 173 10.74 -19.09 -21.56
C GLY A 173 10.02 -19.81 -20.41
N TYR A 174 8.96 -20.53 -20.76
CA TYR A 174 8.02 -21.15 -19.83
C TYR A 174 7.76 -22.62 -20.20
N PRO A 175 7.46 -23.51 -19.22
CA PRO A 175 7.12 -24.90 -19.47
C PRO A 175 5.72 -25.02 -20.08
N MET A 176 5.61 -24.83 -21.40
CA MET A 176 4.33 -24.68 -22.09
C MET A 176 3.41 -25.90 -21.94
N ASP A 177 3.95 -27.11 -21.79
CA ASP A 177 3.14 -28.32 -21.63
C ASP A 177 2.46 -28.37 -20.25
N ASP A 178 3.19 -28.05 -19.18
CA ASP A 178 2.61 -27.89 -17.84
C ASP A 178 1.57 -26.75 -17.82
N LEU A 179 1.82 -25.66 -18.57
CA LEU A 179 0.87 -24.55 -18.70
C LEU A 179 -0.41 -24.92 -19.46
N LYS A 180 -0.33 -25.78 -20.49
CA LYS A 180 -1.52 -26.32 -21.17
C LYS A 180 -2.37 -27.14 -20.22
N ILE A 181 -1.76 -28.03 -19.43
CA ILE A 181 -2.47 -28.83 -18.41
C ILE A 181 -3.22 -27.90 -17.44
N ILE A 182 -2.59 -26.82 -16.97
CA ILE A 182 -3.20 -25.83 -16.09
C ILE A 182 -4.38 -25.11 -16.77
N ALA A 183 -4.18 -24.66 -18.00
CA ALA A 183 -5.18 -23.93 -18.76
C ALA A 183 -6.38 -24.80 -19.17
N ASP A 184 -6.17 -26.09 -19.45
CA ASP A 184 -7.22 -27.07 -19.77
C ASP A 184 -8.14 -27.32 -18.56
N GLN A 185 -7.62 -27.16 -17.34
CA GLN A 185 -8.44 -27.13 -16.13
C GLN A 185 -9.22 -25.80 -15.98
N GLY A 186 -9.07 -24.83 -16.90
CA GLY A 186 -9.79 -23.56 -16.89
C GLY A 186 -9.20 -22.50 -15.96
N LEU A 187 -7.98 -22.69 -15.47
CA LEU A 187 -7.26 -21.69 -14.67
C LEU A 187 -6.54 -20.70 -15.58
N SER A 188 -6.51 -19.42 -15.21
CA SER A 188 -5.69 -18.42 -15.90
C SER A 188 -4.20 -18.66 -15.62
N VAL A 189 -3.34 -18.32 -16.56
CA VAL A 189 -1.88 -18.37 -16.38
C VAL A 189 -1.33 -16.96 -16.36
N SER A 190 -0.83 -16.52 -15.20
CA SER A 190 -0.26 -15.20 -14.98
C SER A 190 1.28 -15.27 -15.03
N PRO A 191 1.93 -14.85 -16.12
CA PRO A 191 3.38 -14.95 -16.26
C PRO A 191 4.09 -13.81 -15.54
N GLN A 192 5.32 -14.08 -15.10
CA GLN A 192 6.26 -13.09 -14.61
C GLN A 192 7.50 -13.03 -15.52
N ILE A 193 7.61 -11.97 -16.30
CA ILE A 193 8.70 -11.75 -17.25
C ILE A 193 9.97 -11.34 -16.50
N ARG A 194 11.12 -11.94 -16.86
CA ARG A 194 12.43 -11.54 -16.33
C ARG A 194 13.07 -10.43 -17.15
N SER A 195 13.89 -9.63 -16.48
CA SER A 195 14.72 -8.62 -17.12
C SER A 195 16.05 -9.22 -17.57
N TRP A 196 16.58 -8.72 -18.68
CA TRP A 196 17.94 -9.03 -19.14
C TRP A 196 18.68 -7.74 -19.50
N ASN A 197 19.98 -7.86 -19.77
CA ASN A 197 20.82 -6.74 -20.17
C ASN A 197 20.61 -6.41 -21.65
N ASN A 198 20.78 -5.14 -22.04
CA ASN A 198 20.71 -4.69 -23.43
C ASN A 198 19.41 -5.09 -24.16
N VAL A 199 18.25 -4.81 -23.55
CA VAL A 199 16.94 -5.08 -24.17
C VAL A 199 16.80 -4.35 -25.50
N THR A 200 16.80 -5.09 -26.61
CA THR A 200 16.49 -4.61 -27.96
C THR A 200 14.98 -4.73 -28.24
N GLU A 201 14.48 -3.99 -29.22
CA GLU A 201 13.06 -4.04 -29.61
C GLU A 201 12.69 -5.41 -30.19
N GLU A 202 13.51 -5.96 -31.08
CA GLU A 202 13.31 -7.30 -31.67
C GLU A 202 13.29 -8.42 -30.61
N ALA A 203 14.24 -8.41 -29.66
CA ALA A 203 14.28 -9.41 -28.59
C ALA A 203 13.07 -9.30 -27.67
N LEU A 204 12.62 -8.07 -27.41
CA LEU A 204 11.44 -7.85 -26.60
C LEU A 204 10.17 -8.29 -27.31
N GLU A 205 10.02 -8.00 -28.61
CA GLU A 205 8.91 -8.49 -29.43
C GLU A 205 8.79 -10.01 -29.38
N TYR A 206 9.92 -10.72 -29.49
CA TYR A 206 9.94 -12.18 -29.35
C TYR A 206 9.43 -12.65 -27.97
N VAL A 207 9.95 -12.09 -26.88
CA VAL A 207 9.54 -12.45 -25.52
C VAL A 207 8.06 -12.13 -25.27
N LEU A 208 7.57 -11.00 -25.76
CA LEU A 208 6.16 -10.62 -25.62
C LEU A 208 5.25 -11.55 -26.41
N LYS A 209 5.65 -11.96 -27.62
CA LYS A 209 4.92 -12.95 -28.41
C LYS A 209 4.88 -14.32 -27.73
N ASP A 210 5.98 -14.75 -27.12
CA ASP A 210 6.03 -15.98 -26.33
C ASP A 210 5.04 -15.92 -25.15
N VAL A 211 4.95 -14.75 -24.48
CA VAL A 211 3.95 -14.51 -23.44
C VAL A 211 2.52 -14.51 -23.98
N GLU A 212 2.27 -13.93 -25.15
CA GLU A 212 0.93 -13.94 -25.79
C GLU A 212 0.48 -15.35 -26.20
N ASN A 213 1.42 -16.26 -26.46
CA ASN A 213 1.14 -17.65 -26.79
C ASN A 213 0.77 -18.51 -25.57
N ILE A 214 0.90 -17.98 -24.34
CA ILE A 214 0.53 -18.71 -23.13
C ILE A 214 -0.99 -18.98 -23.12
N PRO A 215 -1.41 -20.25 -22.94
CA PRO A 215 -2.82 -20.59 -22.95
C PRO A 215 -3.54 -19.96 -21.76
N ASN A 216 -4.73 -19.39 -22.02
CA ASN A 216 -5.54 -18.68 -21.02
C ASN A 216 -4.73 -17.60 -20.25
N LEU A 217 -3.98 -16.78 -20.99
CA LEU A 217 -3.16 -15.70 -20.45
C LEU A 217 -3.96 -14.79 -19.51
N GLY A 218 -3.47 -14.68 -18.28
CA GLY A 218 -3.98 -13.80 -17.23
C GLY A 218 -3.18 -12.50 -17.11
N THR A 219 -3.06 -12.00 -15.89
CA THR A 219 -2.32 -10.75 -15.63
C THR A 219 -0.82 -10.96 -15.77
N VAL A 220 -0.14 -10.05 -16.46
CA VAL A 220 1.30 -10.09 -16.66
C VAL A 220 2.02 -9.32 -15.54
N TYR A 221 2.97 -9.98 -14.90
CA TYR A 221 3.82 -9.43 -13.85
C TYR A 221 5.29 -9.40 -14.30
N PHE A 222 6.15 -8.81 -13.47
CA PHE A 222 7.58 -8.70 -13.75
C PHE A 222 8.40 -9.16 -12.54
N ASN A 223 9.40 -10.01 -12.80
CA ASN A 223 10.16 -10.72 -11.77
C ASN A 223 11.26 -9.90 -11.10
N ASP A 224 11.92 -9.04 -11.85
CA ASP A 224 13.20 -8.45 -11.44
C ASP A 224 13.06 -6.99 -11.03
N SER A 225 14.15 -6.40 -10.51
CA SER A 225 14.16 -5.01 -10.04
C SER A 225 13.89 -3.95 -11.12
N THR A 226 13.87 -4.33 -12.39
CA THR A 226 13.64 -3.46 -13.55
C THR A 226 12.70 -4.15 -14.53
N VAL A 227 11.75 -3.40 -15.10
CA VAL A 227 10.89 -3.91 -16.18
C VAL A 227 11.67 -3.87 -17.51
N PRO A 228 11.77 -4.98 -18.26
CA PRO A 228 12.51 -5.00 -19.53
C PRO A 228 11.87 -4.03 -20.53
N GLY A 229 12.69 -3.21 -21.20
CA GLY A 229 12.24 -2.33 -22.28
C GLY A 229 11.09 -1.39 -21.93
N PHE A 230 10.94 -0.98 -20.66
CA PHE A 230 9.81 -0.14 -20.20
C PHE A 230 9.65 1.20 -20.93
N ASP A 231 10.69 1.66 -21.62
CA ASP A 231 10.67 2.88 -22.43
C ASP A 231 10.41 2.64 -23.92
N LEU A 232 10.42 1.38 -24.38
CA LEU A 232 10.19 1.01 -25.78
C LEU A 232 8.70 1.11 -26.14
N PRO A 233 8.38 1.48 -27.40
CA PRO A 233 7.00 1.55 -27.88
C PRO A 233 6.27 0.21 -27.78
N VAL A 234 6.93 -0.90 -28.16
CA VAL A 234 6.33 -2.25 -28.13
C VAL A 234 5.84 -2.63 -26.72
N MET A 235 6.62 -2.36 -25.67
CA MET A 235 6.20 -2.63 -24.29
C MET A 235 4.99 -1.78 -23.88
N THR A 236 4.96 -0.52 -24.34
CA THR A 236 3.86 0.40 -24.06
C THR A 236 2.57 -0.04 -24.76
N GLU A 237 2.66 -0.58 -25.97
CA GLU A 237 1.52 -1.15 -26.69
C GLU A 237 1.03 -2.43 -26.04
N PHE A 238 1.95 -3.33 -25.70
CA PHE A 238 1.63 -4.54 -24.94
C PHE A 238 0.89 -4.24 -23.64
N ALA A 239 1.37 -3.26 -22.85
CA ALA A 239 0.74 -2.84 -21.60
C ALA A 239 -0.62 -2.10 -21.77
N LYS A 240 -0.99 -1.69 -22.98
CA LYS A 240 -2.35 -1.20 -23.27
C LYS A 240 -3.31 -2.36 -23.48
N ASN A 241 -2.85 -3.38 -24.21
CA ASN A 241 -3.68 -4.51 -24.62
C ASN A 241 -3.80 -5.58 -23.53
N HIS A 242 -2.82 -5.69 -22.64
CA HIS A 242 -2.77 -6.68 -21.57
C HIS A 242 -2.80 -6.03 -20.18
N THR A 243 -3.38 -6.75 -19.21
CA THR A 243 -3.41 -6.30 -17.81
C THR A 243 -2.03 -6.45 -17.19
N ILE A 244 -1.49 -5.35 -16.68
CA ILE A 244 -0.21 -5.33 -15.98
C ILE A 244 -0.43 -5.38 -14.46
N GLY A 245 0.29 -6.27 -13.79
CA GLY A 245 0.18 -6.46 -12.34
C GLY A 245 1.18 -5.64 -11.52
N ILE A 246 0.73 -5.13 -10.38
CA ILE A 246 1.58 -4.50 -9.35
C ILE A 246 1.62 -5.43 -8.13
N ILE A 247 2.80 -5.94 -7.77
CA ILE A 247 2.99 -6.79 -6.59
C ILE A 247 3.27 -5.92 -5.37
N GLU A 248 2.42 -6.00 -4.35
CA GLU A 248 2.58 -5.21 -3.13
C GLU A 248 3.95 -5.47 -2.46
N PHE A 249 4.59 -4.40 -1.97
CA PHE A 249 5.92 -4.38 -1.34
C PHE A 249 7.12 -4.69 -2.25
N PHE A 250 6.90 -5.36 -3.38
CA PHE A 250 7.93 -5.65 -4.37
C PHE A 250 8.02 -4.55 -5.44
N SER A 251 6.89 -4.28 -6.12
CA SER A 251 6.84 -3.37 -7.27
C SER A 251 7.13 -1.90 -6.92
N ASP A 252 7.03 -1.50 -5.65
CA ASP A 252 7.39 -0.15 -5.19
C ASP A 252 8.86 0.22 -5.45
N LYS A 253 9.73 -0.79 -5.53
CA LYS A 253 11.16 -0.63 -5.83
C LYS A 253 11.52 -0.97 -7.28
N GLN A 254 10.54 -1.44 -8.07
CA GLN A 254 10.77 -1.89 -9.43
C GLN A 254 10.87 -0.71 -10.39
N LYS A 255 12.03 -0.57 -11.04
CA LYS A 255 12.30 0.51 -12.01
C LYS A 255 11.46 0.30 -13.27
N GLY A 256 10.90 1.39 -13.78
CA GLY A 256 10.17 1.41 -15.06
C GLY A 256 8.69 1.05 -14.98
N LEU A 257 8.23 0.23 -14.02
CA LEU A 257 6.85 -0.25 -13.95
C LEU A 257 5.81 0.88 -13.93
N TYR A 258 5.94 1.82 -12.98
CA TYR A 258 4.99 2.92 -12.87
C TYR A 258 5.07 3.91 -14.04
N THR A 259 6.22 4.00 -14.72
CA THR A 259 6.37 4.79 -15.95
C THR A 259 5.60 4.12 -17.09
N LEU A 260 5.77 2.82 -17.27
CA LEU A 260 5.08 2.01 -18.27
C LEU A 260 3.56 2.12 -18.11
N ILE A 261 3.05 1.86 -16.91
CA ILE A 261 1.60 1.92 -16.62
C ILE A 261 1.04 3.31 -16.92
N ARG A 262 1.77 4.39 -16.59
CA ARG A 262 1.34 5.76 -16.93
C ARG A 262 1.32 6.00 -18.43
N LYS A 263 2.33 5.55 -19.17
CA LYS A 263 2.38 5.67 -20.64
C LYS A 263 1.23 4.89 -21.30
N ALA A 264 0.92 3.71 -20.80
CA ALA A 264 -0.20 2.89 -21.28
C ALA A 264 -1.58 3.49 -20.94
N SER A 265 -1.69 4.32 -19.89
CA SER A 265 -2.98 4.76 -19.31
C SER A 265 -3.88 5.69 -20.16
N GLN A 266 -3.54 5.95 -21.42
CA GLN A 266 -4.24 6.88 -22.32
C GLN A 266 -4.53 8.27 -21.70
N GLY A 267 -3.52 8.85 -21.02
CA GLY A 267 -3.68 10.13 -20.33
C GLY A 267 -4.45 10.03 -19.00
N GLY A 268 -4.43 8.86 -18.36
CA GLY A 268 -5.06 8.59 -17.07
C GLY A 268 -6.53 8.22 -17.15
N LYS A 269 -7.04 7.86 -18.34
CA LYS A 269 -8.44 7.43 -18.56
C LYS A 269 -8.63 5.95 -18.28
N ASP A 270 -7.67 5.13 -18.68
CA ASP A 270 -7.81 3.68 -18.64
C ASP A 270 -6.51 3.02 -18.21
N PHE A 271 -6.45 2.59 -16.96
CA PHE A 271 -5.37 1.79 -16.41
C PHE A 271 -5.74 0.32 -16.52
N ASN A 272 -5.12 -0.38 -17.47
CA ASN A 272 -5.20 -1.83 -17.56
C ASN A 272 -4.27 -2.47 -16.53
N THR A 273 -4.60 -2.32 -15.24
CA THR A 273 -3.71 -2.67 -14.14
C THR A 273 -4.46 -3.14 -12.91
N ILE A 274 -3.96 -4.22 -12.30
CA ILE A 274 -4.46 -4.73 -11.02
C ILE A 274 -3.33 -4.86 -9.99
N ARG A 275 -3.70 -4.96 -8.71
CA ARG A 275 -2.76 -5.12 -7.60
C ARG A 275 -2.85 -6.51 -7.00
N LEU A 276 -1.68 -7.12 -6.78
CA LEU A 276 -1.51 -8.44 -6.18
C LEU A 276 -0.96 -8.32 -4.76
N HIS A 277 -1.55 -9.09 -3.84
CA HIS A 277 -0.99 -9.31 -2.52
C HIS A 277 -0.42 -10.73 -2.41
N THR A 278 0.75 -10.83 -1.79
CA THR A 278 1.38 -12.09 -1.38
C THR A 278 1.94 -11.94 0.02
N VAL A 279 1.93 -13.03 0.78
CA VAL A 279 2.73 -13.13 2.01
C VAL A 279 4.18 -13.45 1.67
N THR A 280 5.09 -13.08 2.58
CA THR A 280 6.51 -13.40 2.48
C THR A 280 6.80 -14.81 2.99
N GLU A 281 7.92 -15.41 2.61
CA GLU A 281 8.34 -16.75 3.08
C GLU A 281 8.59 -16.79 4.60
N GLY A 282 9.07 -15.69 5.18
CA GLY A 282 9.18 -15.57 6.64
C GLY A 282 7.84 -15.54 7.34
N GLU A 283 6.75 -15.17 6.65
CA GLU A 283 5.40 -15.13 7.22
C GLU A 283 4.68 -16.47 7.08
N THR A 284 4.88 -17.20 5.98
CA THR A 284 4.33 -18.56 5.79
C THR A 284 4.91 -19.56 6.79
N SER A 285 6.09 -19.30 7.35
CA SER A 285 6.75 -20.14 8.35
C SER A 285 6.43 -19.76 9.80
N THR A 286 5.91 -18.55 10.05
CA THR A 286 5.71 -18.02 11.43
C THR A 286 4.26 -17.76 11.79
N LEU A 287 3.41 -17.43 10.83
CA LEU A 287 2.00 -17.14 11.07
C LEU A 287 1.17 -18.42 11.01
N THR A 288 0.15 -18.48 11.86
CA THR A 288 -0.86 -19.55 11.79
C THR A 288 -1.72 -19.41 10.53
N PRO A 289 -2.29 -20.49 9.97
CA PRO A 289 -3.16 -20.43 8.79
C PRO A 289 -4.29 -19.40 8.94
N ALA A 290 -4.94 -19.33 10.10
CA ALA A 290 -5.99 -18.34 10.37
C ALA A 290 -5.50 -16.87 10.30
N GLN A 291 -4.27 -16.59 10.72
CA GLN A 291 -3.68 -15.25 10.58
C GLN A 291 -3.34 -14.92 9.13
N ILE A 292 -2.97 -15.93 8.34
CA ILE A 292 -2.71 -15.78 6.90
C ILE A 292 -4.02 -15.49 6.16
N VAL A 293 -5.10 -16.23 6.45
CA VAL A 293 -6.45 -15.98 5.91
C VAL A 293 -6.90 -14.55 6.22
N ASP A 294 -6.85 -14.11 7.48
CA ASP A 294 -7.20 -12.74 7.89
C ASP A 294 -6.43 -11.68 7.08
N ARG A 295 -5.15 -11.94 6.81
CA ARG A 295 -4.29 -11.03 6.06
C ARG A 295 -4.68 -10.92 4.59
N TYR A 296 -5.04 -12.02 3.93
CA TYR A 296 -5.55 -12.01 2.56
C TYR A 296 -6.90 -11.30 2.46
N LEU A 297 -7.80 -11.54 3.42
CA LEU A 297 -9.09 -10.85 3.48
C LEU A 297 -8.92 -9.34 3.67
N LEU A 298 -8.02 -8.91 4.58
CA LEU A 298 -7.70 -7.49 4.75
C LEU A 298 -7.06 -6.88 3.49
N ALA A 299 -6.30 -7.66 2.71
CA ALA A 299 -5.80 -7.22 1.40
C ALA A 299 -6.95 -6.91 0.43
N ALA A 300 -7.91 -7.81 0.29
CA ALA A 300 -9.06 -7.60 -0.59
C ALA A 300 -10.00 -6.48 -0.08
N GLU A 301 -10.40 -6.55 1.20
CA GLU A 301 -11.41 -5.68 1.80
C GLU A 301 -10.89 -4.27 2.07
N GLU A 302 -9.71 -4.13 2.69
CA GLU A 302 -9.22 -2.83 3.15
C GLU A 302 -8.22 -2.17 2.19
N ARG A 303 -7.64 -2.93 1.26
CA ARG A 303 -6.61 -2.43 0.32
C ARG A 303 -6.98 -2.60 -1.14
N ASN A 304 -8.17 -3.14 -1.42
CA ASN A 304 -8.72 -3.36 -2.74
C ASN A 304 -7.75 -4.12 -3.65
N MET A 305 -7.11 -5.15 -3.09
CA MET A 305 -6.28 -6.07 -3.87
C MET A 305 -7.19 -6.95 -4.72
N LYS A 306 -6.82 -7.07 -6.00
CA LYS A 306 -7.61 -7.79 -7.00
C LYS A 306 -7.08 -9.18 -7.26
N ALA A 307 -5.81 -9.44 -6.96
CA ALA A 307 -5.22 -10.76 -7.01
C ALA A 307 -4.60 -11.12 -5.65
N LEU A 308 -4.80 -12.36 -5.20
CA LEU A 308 -4.27 -12.90 -3.96
C LEU A 308 -3.42 -14.13 -4.29
N LEU A 309 -2.10 -14.01 -4.22
CA LEU A 309 -1.20 -15.14 -4.41
C LEU A 309 -1.07 -15.91 -3.10
N VAL A 310 -1.74 -17.06 -3.02
CA VAL A 310 -1.77 -17.95 -1.86
C VAL A 310 -0.66 -18.98 -1.99
N LYS A 311 0.38 -18.82 -1.16
CA LYS A 311 1.51 -19.74 -1.11
C LYS A 311 1.22 -20.94 -0.23
N MET A 312 1.85 -22.07 -0.54
CA MET A 312 1.83 -23.22 0.35
C MET A 312 2.52 -22.84 1.68
N PRO A 313 1.95 -23.21 2.85
CA PRO A 313 2.66 -23.12 4.12
C PRO A 313 3.98 -23.91 4.06
N ASN A 314 4.98 -23.45 4.82
CA ASN A 314 6.30 -24.08 4.85
C ASN A 314 6.80 -24.15 6.30
N THR A 315 6.17 -25.03 7.06
CA THR A 315 6.46 -25.32 8.46
C THR A 315 7.26 -26.63 8.56
N ALA A 316 7.48 -27.11 9.79
CA ALA A 316 8.15 -28.38 10.02
C ALA A 316 7.23 -29.61 9.84
N GLU A 317 5.96 -29.41 9.43
CA GLU A 317 4.94 -30.46 9.26
C GLU A 317 4.43 -30.51 7.79
N PRO A 318 5.21 -31.04 6.82
CA PRO A 318 4.88 -30.93 5.39
C PRO A 318 3.50 -31.50 5.01
N GLU A 319 3.15 -32.71 5.47
CA GLU A 319 1.87 -33.35 5.15
C GLU A 319 0.68 -32.48 5.59
N LYS A 320 0.81 -31.82 6.74
CA LYS A 320 -0.21 -30.91 7.25
C LYS A 320 -0.22 -29.61 6.46
N ASP A 321 0.95 -29.07 6.10
CA ASP A 321 1.05 -27.86 5.27
C ASP A 321 0.35 -28.05 3.92
N TYR A 322 0.43 -29.25 3.34
CA TYR A 322 -0.25 -29.60 2.09
C TYR A 322 -1.77 -29.52 2.24
N GLU A 323 -2.34 -30.16 3.27
CA GLU A 323 -3.79 -30.11 3.52
C GLU A 323 -4.27 -28.72 3.97
N ASP A 324 -3.48 -28.04 4.80
CA ASP A 324 -3.78 -26.67 5.26
C ASP A 324 -3.76 -25.66 4.09
N TRP A 325 -2.99 -25.91 3.02
CA TRP A 325 -2.98 -25.04 1.84
C TRP A 325 -4.33 -25.02 1.13
N PHE A 326 -4.91 -26.19 0.84
CA PHE A 326 -6.23 -26.28 0.19
C PHE A 326 -7.32 -25.69 1.08
N LYS A 327 -7.29 -26.02 2.38
CA LYS A 327 -8.25 -25.48 3.35
C LYS A 327 -8.16 -23.97 3.46
N MET A 328 -6.95 -23.41 3.46
CA MET A 328 -6.74 -21.96 3.48
C MET A 328 -7.34 -21.29 2.23
N VAL A 329 -7.16 -21.87 1.05
CA VAL A 329 -7.80 -21.36 -0.19
C VAL A 329 -9.32 -21.40 -0.07
N GLU A 330 -9.88 -22.49 0.44
CA GLU A 330 -11.32 -22.64 0.64
C GLU A 330 -11.88 -21.63 1.65
N ASP A 331 -11.20 -21.44 2.79
CA ASP A 331 -11.56 -20.45 3.81
C ASP A 331 -11.53 -19.03 3.23
N ILE A 332 -10.49 -18.68 2.46
CA ILE A 332 -10.39 -17.38 1.77
C ILE A 332 -11.57 -17.20 0.80
N ARG A 333 -11.85 -18.19 -0.05
CA ARG A 333 -12.97 -18.14 -1.01
C ARG A 333 -14.30 -17.94 -0.28
N ASN A 334 -14.55 -18.73 0.76
CA ASN A 334 -15.81 -18.71 1.50
C ASN A 334 -16.03 -17.38 2.23
N GLU A 335 -15.00 -16.86 2.91
CA GLU A 335 -15.08 -15.57 3.59
C GLU A 335 -15.23 -14.40 2.61
N LEU A 336 -14.53 -14.42 1.46
CA LEU A 336 -14.70 -13.41 0.41
C LEU A 336 -16.13 -13.40 -0.15
N ASN A 337 -16.69 -14.58 -0.44
CA ASN A 337 -18.07 -14.71 -0.92
C ASN A 337 -19.09 -14.20 0.12
N GLN A 338 -18.88 -14.49 1.41
CA GLN A 338 -19.72 -13.96 2.49
C GLN A 338 -19.64 -12.43 2.60
N SER A 339 -18.47 -11.85 2.36
CA SER A 339 -18.26 -10.39 2.27
C SER A 339 -18.80 -9.76 0.97
N GLY A 340 -19.37 -10.57 0.07
CA GLY A 340 -19.97 -10.16 -1.19
C GLY A 340 -18.97 -9.87 -2.31
N TYR A 341 -17.78 -10.47 -2.24
CA TYR A 341 -16.84 -10.56 -3.35
C TYR A 341 -17.15 -11.77 -4.24
N THR A 342 -16.65 -11.75 -5.47
CA THR A 342 -16.78 -12.86 -6.41
C THR A 342 -15.38 -13.26 -6.87
N VAL A 343 -15.06 -14.54 -6.70
CA VAL A 343 -13.77 -15.09 -7.13
C VAL A 343 -13.83 -15.42 -8.63
N VAL A 344 -12.95 -14.83 -9.44
CA VAL A 344 -12.91 -14.97 -10.91
C VAL A 344 -11.47 -15.03 -11.41
N ALA A 345 -11.24 -15.66 -12.57
CA ALA A 345 -9.90 -15.83 -13.16
C ALA A 345 -9.29 -14.55 -13.75
N ASN A 346 -10.10 -13.58 -14.18
CA ASN A 346 -9.60 -12.34 -14.79
C ASN A 346 -10.40 -11.15 -14.27
N PRO A 347 -10.04 -10.61 -13.09
CA PRO A 347 -10.78 -9.53 -12.45
C PRO A 347 -10.57 -8.22 -13.21
N LYS A 348 -11.65 -7.47 -13.43
CA LYS A 348 -11.56 -6.21 -14.18
C LYS A 348 -10.74 -5.15 -13.44
N PRO A 349 -9.82 -4.45 -14.14
CA PRO A 349 -9.16 -3.27 -13.59
C PRO A 349 -10.15 -2.21 -13.15
N MET A 350 -9.87 -1.57 -12.02
CA MET A 350 -10.71 -0.52 -11.47
C MET A 350 -10.29 0.85 -11.99
N ASN A 351 -11.12 1.46 -12.83
CA ASN A 351 -10.92 2.81 -13.35
C ASN A 351 -11.94 3.80 -12.77
N LEU A 352 -11.43 4.86 -12.14
CA LEU A 352 -12.25 5.99 -11.70
C LEU A 352 -12.45 6.97 -12.87
N PRO A 353 -13.66 7.53 -13.06
CA PRO A 353 -13.90 8.56 -14.06
C PRO A 353 -12.95 9.75 -13.88
N VAL A 354 -12.38 10.22 -14.98
CA VAL A 354 -11.51 11.40 -14.96
C VAL A 354 -12.29 12.59 -14.45
N SER A 355 -11.83 13.16 -13.34
CA SER A 355 -12.48 14.30 -12.70
C SER A 355 -12.45 15.54 -13.59
N ASN A 356 -13.58 16.26 -13.64
CA ASN A 356 -13.65 17.55 -14.33
C ASN A 356 -12.58 18.53 -13.79
N PRO A 357 -11.69 19.10 -14.63
CA PRO A 357 -10.65 20.02 -14.18
C PRO A 357 -11.16 21.23 -13.41
N LEU A 358 -12.34 21.78 -13.77
CA LEU A 358 -12.96 22.90 -13.06
C LEU A 358 -13.40 22.50 -11.65
N MET A 359 -13.88 21.28 -11.47
CA MET A 359 -14.26 20.76 -10.16
C MET A 359 -13.03 20.59 -9.27
N ILE A 360 -11.93 20.05 -9.81
CA ILE A 360 -10.67 19.95 -9.04
C ILE A 360 -10.15 21.33 -8.68
N TRP A 361 -10.15 22.26 -9.65
CA TRP A 361 -9.69 23.63 -9.44
C TRP A 361 -10.46 24.33 -8.31
N THR A 362 -11.78 24.16 -8.25
CA THR A 362 -12.64 24.74 -7.21
C THR A 362 -12.52 24.05 -5.85
N ILE A 363 -12.32 22.72 -5.80
CA ILE A 363 -12.03 21.99 -4.55
C ILE A 363 -10.74 22.52 -3.90
N GLY A 364 -9.75 22.94 -4.69
CA GLY A 364 -8.53 23.53 -4.16
C GLY A 364 -8.75 24.85 -3.39
N PHE A 365 -9.90 25.51 -3.56
CA PHE A 365 -10.20 26.75 -2.86
C PHE A 365 -10.50 26.53 -1.37
N GLY A 366 -10.98 25.34 -0.97
CA GLY A 366 -11.32 25.06 0.43
C GLY A 366 -10.17 25.37 1.40
N PRO A 367 -9.01 24.70 1.29
CA PRO A 367 -7.87 24.97 2.16
C PRO A 367 -7.32 26.40 2.03
N ILE A 368 -7.35 26.99 0.83
CA ILE A 368 -6.87 28.36 0.60
C ILE A 368 -7.73 29.38 1.35
N PHE A 369 -9.06 29.30 1.21
CA PHE A 369 -9.98 30.24 1.87
C PHE A 369 -10.07 29.98 3.38
N LEU A 370 -9.71 28.77 3.84
CA LEU A 370 -9.57 28.47 5.26
C LEU A 370 -8.47 29.35 5.90
N LEU A 371 -7.39 29.70 5.19
CA LEU A 371 -6.35 30.61 5.69
C LEU A 371 -6.91 32.00 6.06
N ILE A 372 -7.94 32.47 5.35
CA ILE A 372 -8.61 33.75 5.65
C ILE A 372 -9.34 33.65 6.99
N LEU A 373 -9.94 32.50 7.29
CA LEU A 373 -10.57 32.26 8.59
C LEU A 373 -9.52 32.24 9.71
N PHE A 374 -8.34 31.65 9.49
CA PHE A 374 -7.21 31.73 10.41
C PHE A 374 -6.78 33.18 10.67
N GLY A 375 -6.61 33.98 9.61
CA GLY A 375 -6.24 35.40 9.73
C GLY A 375 -7.26 36.20 10.56
N ARG A 376 -8.56 35.97 10.34
CA ARG A 376 -9.64 36.60 11.10
C ARG A 376 -9.68 36.19 12.57
N TRP A 377 -9.38 34.92 12.84
CA TRP A 377 -9.34 34.40 14.21
C TRP A 377 -8.15 34.95 14.99
N ALA A 378 -7.01 35.18 14.34
CA ALA A 378 -5.81 35.71 14.95
C ALA A 378 -5.90 37.22 15.25
N ASP A 379 -6.19 38.04 14.23
CA ASP A 379 -6.47 39.47 14.37
C ASP A 379 -7.22 39.96 13.13
N LYS A 380 -8.46 40.41 13.34
CA LYS A 380 -9.35 40.88 12.28
C LYS A 380 -8.81 42.08 11.49
N ASN A 381 -7.96 42.92 12.07
CA ASN A 381 -7.46 44.14 11.42
C ASN A 381 -6.10 43.92 10.77
N LYS A 382 -5.18 43.22 11.45
CA LYS A 382 -3.80 43.02 10.98
C LYS A 382 -3.63 41.75 10.15
N TRP A 383 -4.01 40.59 10.70
CA TRP A 383 -3.74 39.29 10.07
C TRP A 383 -4.72 38.96 8.95
N GLU A 384 -5.95 39.48 8.97
CA GLU A 384 -6.90 39.28 7.85
C GLU A 384 -6.34 39.80 6.51
N LYS A 385 -5.68 40.98 6.49
CA LYS A 385 -5.10 41.55 5.27
C LYS A 385 -4.01 40.64 4.68
N TRP A 386 -3.10 40.16 5.54
CA TRP A 386 -2.05 39.21 5.13
C TRP A 386 -2.64 37.87 4.68
N ALA A 387 -3.71 37.40 5.32
CA ALA A 387 -4.37 36.17 4.92
C ALA A 387 -5.05 36.28 3.55
N TRP A 388 -5.63 37.42 3.19
CA TRP A 388 -6.12 37.67 1.83
C TRP A 388 -4.99 37.69 0.79
N LEU A 389 -3.84 38.32 1.11
CA LEU A 389 -2.67 38.29 0.23
C LEU A 389 -2.12 36.87 0.03
N LEU A 390 -2.03 36.09 1.11
CA LEU A 390 -1.63 34.68 1.05
C LEU A 390 -2.64 33.83 0.28
N ALA A 391 -3.94 34.09 0.44
CA ALA A 391 -4.97 33.38 -0.31
C ALA A 391 -4.88 33.70 -1.81
N LEU A 392 -4.68 34.97 -2.18
CA LEU A 392 -4.49 35.39 -3.57
C LEU A 392 -3.24 34.73 -4.18
N GLY A 393 -2.10 34.81 -3.49
CA GLY A 393 -0.88 34.11 -3.91
C GLY A 393 -1.07 32.60 -4.01
N GLY A 394 -1.77 32.01 -3.04
CA GLY A 394 -2.13 30.60 -3.02
C GLY A 394 -2.99 30.19 -4.21
N LEU A 395 -3.94 31.03 -4.65
CA LEU A 395 -4.75 30.79 -5.84
C LEU A 395 -3.91 30.82 -7.12
N PHE A 396 -2.98 31.76 -7.25
CA PHE A 396 -2.06 31.83 -8.39
C PHE A 396 -1.16 30.59 -8.45
N VAL A 397 -0.54 30.23 -7.32
CA VAL A 397 0.32 29.04 -7.22
C VAL A 397 -0.48 27.77 -7.50
N TRP A 398 -1.67 27.62 -6.90
CA TRP A 398 -2.56 26.49 -7.13
C TRP A 398 -2.92 26.35 -8.61
N THR A 399 -3.37 27.43 -9.25
CA THR A 399 -3.81 27.42 -10.65
C THR A 399 -2.64 27.12 -11.59
N GLY A 400 -1.48 27.76 -11.40
CA GLY A 400 -0.30 27.52 -12.21
C GLY A 400 0.25 26.10 -12.05
N LEU A 401 0.35 25.63 -10.81
CA LEU A 401 0.88 24.30 -10.51
C LEU A 401 -0.06 23.19 -10.97
N LEU A 402 -1.38 23.37 -10.89
CA LEU A 402 -2.36 22.42 -11.39
C LEU A 402 -2.23 22.21 -12.91
N LYS A 403 -1.81 23.25 -13.66
CA LYS A 403 -1.55 23.17 -15.10
C LYS A 403 -0.20 22.51 -15.44
N ILE A 404 0.86 22.81 -14.68
CA ILE A 404 2.23 22.36 -14.98
C ILE A 404 2.52 20.96 -14.39
N ARG A 405 2.12 20.72 -13.13
CA ARG A 405 2.34 19.47 -12.40
C ARG A 405 1.10 19.10 -11.58
N PRO A 406 0.02 18.60 -12.22
CA PRO A 406 -1.28 18.38 -11.59
C PRO A 406 -1.24 17.46 -10.36
N ILE A 407 -0.46 16.38 -10.42
CA ILE A 407 -0.31 15.41 -9.32
C ILE A 407 0.28 16.10 -8.09
N LEU A 408 1.38 16.84 -8.28
CA LEU A 408 2.06 17.56 -7.20
C LEU A 408 1.17 18.64 -6.60
N ALA A 409 0.45 19.40 -7.44
CA ALA A 409 -0.51 20.41 -6.99
C ALA A 409 -1.56 19.79 -6.05
N ARG A 410 -2.22 18.72 -6.50
CA ARG A 410 -3.25 18.03 -5.71
C ARG A 410 -2.69 17.49 -4.39
N GLN A 411 -1.49 16.91 -4.40
CA GLN A 411 -0.83 16.42 -3.19
C GLN A 411 -0.53 17.55 -2.19
N LEU A 412 -0.04 18.71 -2.65
CA LEU A 412 0.18 19.85 -1.76
C LEU A 412 -1.12 20.40 -1.18
N MET A 413 -2.17 20.47 -2.00
CA MET A 413 -3.47 20.96 -1.53
C MET A 413 -4.16 19.97 -0.57
N ALA A 414 -4.02 18.66 -0.82
CA ALA A 414 -4.44 17.62 0.11
C ALA A 414 -3.65 17.69 1.43
N LEU A 415 -2.35 17.97 1.39
CA LEU A 415 -1.54 18.20 2.58
C LEU A 415 -1.99 19.46 3.34
N ALA A 416 -2.27 20.55 2.64
CA ALA A 416 -2.84 21.75 3.24
C ALA A 416 -4.18 21.46 3.93
N ALA A 417 -5.06 20.68 3.28
CA ALA A 417 -6.32 20.25 3.89
C ALA A 417 -6.11 19.38 5.14
N ALA A 418 -5.18 18.42 5.06
CA ALA A 418 -4.82 17.54 6.16
C ALA A 418 -4.29 18.29 7.38
N ILE A 419 -3.71 19.47 7.18
CA ILE A 419 -3.15 20.29 8.25
C ILE A 419 -4.17 21.31 8.76
N LEU A 420 -4.76 22.10 7.87
CA LEU A 420 -5.53 23.29 8.22
C LEU A 420 -6.87 22.96 8.86
N TYR A 421 -7.61 21.95 8.36
CA TYR A 421 -8.93 21.60 8.91
C TYR A 421 -8.88 21.08 10.35
N PRO A 422 -8.07 20.07 10.71
CA PRO A 422 -8.02 19.61 12.10
C PRO A 422 -7.43 20.67 13.02
N THR A 423 -6.48 21.49 12.55
CA THR A 423 -5.97 22.63 13.32
C THR A 423 -7.08 23.64 13.61
N TRP A 424 -7.84 24.04 12.57
CA TRP A 424 -8.96 24.97 12.69
C TRP A 424 -10.05 24.45 13.61
N ALA A 425 -10.39 23.17 13.49
CA ALA A 425 -11.39 22.49 14.31
C ALA A 425 -11.06 22.62 15.81
N VAL A 426 -9.80 22.36 16.18
CA VAL A 426 -9.38 22.37 17.58
C VAL A 426 -9.28 23.79 18.14
N ILE A 427 -8.60 24.72 17.46
CA ILE A 427 -8.36 26.08 17.99
C ILE A 427 -9.62 26.93 18.14
N THR A 428 -10.68 26.60 17.40
CA THR A 428 -11.95 27.34 17.44
C THR A 428 -12.94 26.77 18.46
N CYS A 429 -12.71 25.55 18.95
CA CYS A 429 -13.65 24.83 19.78
C CYS A 429 -13.11 24.51 21.18
N ILE A 430 -11.79 24.55 21.38
CA ILE A 430 -11.16 24.47 22.70
C ILE A 430 -11.22 25.84 23.37
N ASP A 431 -11.83 25.88 24.55
CA ASP A 431 -11.96 27.06 25.40
C ASP A 431 -11.31 26.81 26.77
N LYS A 432 -11.06 27.90 27.51
CA LYS A 432 -10.54 27.84 28.89
C LYS A 432 -11.62 27.40 29.90
N GLU A 433 -12.89 27.65 29.57
CA GLU A 433 -14.02 27.40 30.44
C GLU A 433 -14.53 25.97 30.33
N ASN A 434 -15.05 25.46 31.46
CA ASN A 434 -15.69 24.17 31.49
C ASN A 434 -17.03 24.25 30.75
N LYS A 435 -17.33 23.21 29.98
CA LYS A 435 -18.58 23.11 29.22
C LYS A 435 -19.56 22.17 29.91
N SER A 436 -20.86 22.43 29.76
CA SER A 436 -21.89 21.45 30.12
C SER A 436 -21.77 20.19 29.25
N TRP A 437 -22.17 19.02 29.75
CA TRP A 437 -22.15 17.76 28.98
C TRP A 437 -22.81 17.88 27.60
N LYS A 438 -23.94 18.59 27.49
CA LYS A 438 -24.60 18.84 26.20
C LYS A 438 -23.71 19.63 25.25
N GLN A 439 -23.04 20.66 25.76
CA GLN A 439 -22.11 21.47 24.99
C GLN A 439 -20.83 20.70 24.63
N ILE A 440 -20.33 19.83 25.50
CA ILE A 440 -19.16 18.99 25.24
C ILE A 440 -19.43 18.08 24.05
N ILE A 441 -20.55 17.33 24.08
CA ILE A 441 -20.92 16.41 23.02
C ILE A 441 -21.12 17.16 21.70
N LEU A 442 -21.85 18.27 21.71
CA LEU A 442 -22.05 19.10 20.51
C LEU A 442 -20.73 19.66 19.97
N THR A 443 -19.85 20.14 20.85
CA THR A 443 -18.53 20.66 20.48
C THR A 443 -17.64 19.56 19.91
N PHE A 444 -17.65 18.38 20.51
CA PHE A 444 -16.89 17.22 20.03
C PHE A 444 -17.31 16.83 18.61
N PHE A 445 -18.62 16.68 18.36
CA PHE A 445 -19.12 16.42 17.00
C PHE A 445 -18.79 17.56 16.03
N LYS A 446 -18.86 18.82 16.46
CA LYS A 446 -18.43 19.97 15.65
C LYS A 446 -16.95 19.89 15.27
N ILE A 447 -16.07 19.53 16.20
CA ILE A 447 -14.64 19.34 15.93
C ILE A 447 -14.47 18.22 14.89
N CYS A 448 -15.07 17.05 15.12
CA CYS A 448 -15.00 15.93 14.17
C CYS A 448 -15.54 16.31 12.78
N PHE A 449 -16.64 17.06 12.70
CA PHE A 449 -17.24 17.50 11.45
C PHE A 449 -16.34 18.47 10.68
N ILE A 450 -15.72 19.45 11.36
CA ILE A 450 -14.77 20.38 10.73
C ILE A 450 -13.53 19.62 10.25
N SER A 451 -12.96 18.73 11.09
CA SER A 451 -11.82 17.89 10.71
C SER A 451 -12.17 17.03 9.49
N PHE A 452 -13.37 16.45 9.44
CA PHE A 452 -13.86 15.67 8.32
C PHE A 452 -13.94 16.48 7.01
N GLY A 453 -14.06 17.80 7.06
CA GLY A 453 -13.89 18.66 5.89
C GLY A 453 -12.52 18.51 5.22
N GLY A 454 -11.47 18.30 6.01
CA GLY A 454 -10.13 17.97 5.51
C GLY A 454 -10.09 16.61 4.82
N ALA A 455 -10.72 15.60 5.44
CA ALA A 455 -10.89 14.27 4.84
C ALA A 455 -11.63 14.32 3.50
N LEU A 456 -12.77 15.01 3.44
CA LEU A 456 -13.54 15.20 2.21
C LEU A 456 -12.69 15.87 1.13
N THR A 457 -11.96 16.95 1.47
CA THR A 457 -11.10 17.64 0.49
C THR A 457 -10.01 16.70 -0.05
N ILE A 458 -9.40 15.86 0.79
CA ILE A 458 -8.44 14.83 0.36
C ILE A 458 -9.10 13.85 -0.62
N ILE A 459 -10.28 13.32 -0.29
CA ILE A 459 -11.05 12.45 -1.18
C ILE A 459 -11.31 13.16 -2.51
N GLY A 460 -11.79 14.40 -2.49
CA GLY A 460 -12.11 15.17 -3.69
C GLY A 460 -10.93 15.39 -4.61
N LEU A 461 -9.75 15.68 -4.05
CA LEU A 461 -8.53 15.95 -4.83
C LEU A 461 -7.84 14.69 -5.34
N MET A 462 -7.86 13.61 -4.55
CA MET A 462 -7.05 12.41 -4.76
C MET A 462 -7.84 11.19 -5.27
N SER A 463 -9.15 11.32 -5.53
CA SER A 463 -9.95 10.25 -6.15
C SER A 463 -9.65 10.12 -7.65
N GLN A 464 -8.44 9.63 -7.96
CA GLN A 464 -7.98 9.26 -9.29
C GLN A 464 -7.53 7.80 -9.29
N THR A 465 -7.60 7.14 -10.45
CA THR A 465 -7.19 5.74 -10.60
C THR A 465 -5.73 5.54 -10.16
N SER A 466 -4.81 6.40 -10.58
CA SER A 466 -3.38 6.28 -10.23
C SER A 466 -3.11 6.35 -8.72
N SER A 467 -3.85 7.18 -7.98
CA SER A 467 -3.74 7.26 -6.51
C SER A 467 -4.31 6.02 -5.82
N THR A 468 -5.38 5.43 -6.38
CA THR A 468 -6.00 4.22 -5.82
C THR A 468 -5.15 2.97 -6.11
N LEU A 469 -4.51 2.93 -7.27
CA LEU A 469 -3.52 1.91 -7.66
C LEU A 469 -2.16 2.08 -6.97
N THR A 470 -2.01 3.01 -6.03
CA THR A 470 -0.76 3.33 -5.32
C THR A 470 0.40 3.82 -6.20
N ILE A 471 0.14 4.14 -7.47
CA ILE A 471 1.13 4.73 -8.40
C ILE A 471 1.49 6.17 -7.97
N ASP A 472 0.50 6.94 -7.52
CA ASP A 472 0.64 8.31 -7.01
C ASP A 472 0.26 8.40 -5.53
N MET A 473 0.95 7.62 -4.68
CA MET A 473 0.71 7.64 -3.23
C MET A 473 0.89 9.04 -2.62
N PHE A 474 0.02 9.36 -1.67
CA PHE A 474 0.15 10.58 -0.88
C PHE A 474 1.37 10.51 0.05
N ARG A 475 2.42 11.27 -0.27
CA ARG A 475 3.70 11.27 0.47
C ARG A 475 3.67 12.14 1.74
N GLY A 476 2.65 12.97 1.90
CA GLY A 476 2.53 13.96 2.98
C GLY A 476 2.08 13.40 4.34
N VAL A 477 1.85 12.08 4.46
CA VAL A 477 1.31 11.45 5.68
C VAL A 477 2.09 11.85 6.92
N LYS A 478 3.41 11.67 6.93
CA LYS A 478 4.25 11.97 8.11
C LYS A 478 4.19 13.45 8.49
N VAL A 479 4.23 14.34 7.51
CA VAL A 479 4.16 15.79 7.71
C VAL A 479 2.80 16.21 8.30
N ALA A 480 1.71 15.65 7.76
CA ALA A 480 0.35 15.88 8.24
C ALA A 480 0.12 15.41 9.69
N HIS A 481 0.94 14.48 10.21
CA HIS A 481 0.85 14.04 11.60
C HIS A 481 1.56 14.95 12.61
N VAL A 482 2.57 15.70 12.16
CA VAL A 482 3.43 16.49 13.07
C VAL A 482 3.02 17.97 13.06
N ILE A 483 2.80 18.55 11.88
CA ILE A 483 2.55 19.98 11.76
C ILE A 483 1.32 20.43 12.57
N PRO A 484 0.15 19.74 12.54
CA PRO A 484 -1.02 20.20 13.28
C PRO A 484 -0.80 20.20 14.80
N LEU A 485 -0.01 19.27 15.33
CA LEU A 485 0.35 19.24 16.76
C LEU A 485 1.07 20.53 17.17
N LEU A 486 2.04 20.95 16.37
CA LEU A 486 2.81 22.18 16.59
C LEU A 486 1.95 23.42 16.36
N LEU A 487 1.17 23.46 15.28
CA LEU A 487 0.34 24.63 14.94
C LEU A 487 -0.75 24.88 15.96
N VAL A 488 -1.46 23.84 16.43
CA VAL A 488 -2.50 24.00 17.46
C VAL A 488 -1.89 24.62 18.72
N PHE A 489 -0.74 24.11 19.17
CA PHE A 489 -0.05 24.66 20.33
C PHE A 489 0.34 26.13 20.13
N LEU A 490 1.09 26.42 19.06
CA LEU A 490 1.58 27.78 18.78
C LEU A 490 0.44 28.80 18.65
N LEU A 491 -0.67 28.44 17.99
CA LEU A 491 -1.80 29.34 17.79
C LEU A 491 -2.56 29.62 19.09
N LEU A 492 -2.71 28.63 19.97
CA LEU A 492 -3.34 28.82 21.27
C LEU A 492 -2.49 29.71 22.19
N GLU A 493 -1.16 29.52 22.22
CA GLU A 493 -0.26 30.39 23.00
C GLU A 493 -0.13 31.80 22.39
N TYR A 494 -0.27 31.94 21.07
CA TYR A 494 -0.31 33.24 20.41
C TYR A 494 -1.50 34.07 20.90
N LYS A 495 -2.69 33.46 20.93
CA LYS A 495 -3.91 34.12 21.38
C LYS A 495 -3.89 34.49 22.86
N ARG A 496 -3.03 33.85 23.65
CA ARG A 496 -2.81 34.16 25.07
C ARG A 496 -1.84 35.32 25.30
N GLY A 497 -1.14 35.80 24.27
CA GLY A 497 -0.11 36.85 24.43
C GLY A 497 1.16 36.34 25.12
N GLU A 498 1.42 35.04 25.03
CA GLU A 498 2.61 34.40 25.62
C GLU A 498 3.77 34.28 24.64
N LEU A 499 3.48 34.32 23.33
CA LEU A 499 4.48 34.38 22.25
C LEU A 499 5.11 35.78 22.05
N GLU A 500 5.23 36.57 23.12
CA GLU A 500 6.04 37.79 23.08
C GLU A 500 7.52 37.44 23.13
N ILE A 501 8.33 38.06 22.25
CA ILE A 501 9.79 37.83 22.15
C ILE A 501 10.48 37.96 23.52
N LYS A 502 10.02 38.88 24.38
CA LYS A 502 10.54 39.08 25.74
C LYS A 502 10.25 37.90 26.68
N LYS A 503 9.05 37.29 26.61
CA LYS A 503 8.67 36.12 27.42
C LYS A 503 9.31 34.84 26.89
N VAL A 504 9.41 34.67 25.56
CA VAL A 504 10.11 33.54 24.94
C VAL A 504 11.60 33.57 25.32
N LYS A 505 12.24 34.74 25.26
CA LYS A 505 13.64 34.89 25.71
C LYS A 505 13.79 34.56 27.20
N LYS A 506 12.86 35.01 28.05
CA LYS A 506 12.83 34.68 29.48
C LYS A 506 12.61 33.18 29.74
N PHE A 507 11.77 32.52 28.95
CA PHE A 507 11.52 31.08 29.01
C PHE A 507 12.74 30.27 28.59
N LEU A 508 13.42 30.66 27.50
CA LEU A 508 14.66 30.02 27.03
C LEU A 508 15.83 30.23 28.00
N GLN A 509 15.78 31.27 28.83
CA GLN A 509 16.77 31.59 29.87
C GLN A 509 16.44 31.00 31.24
N ASN A 510 15.27 30.34 31.41
CA ASN A 510 14.96 29.64 32.64
C ASN A 510 15.80 28.35 32.74
N PRO A 511 16.34 28.02 33.92
CA PRO A 511 17.06 26.77 34.12
C PRO A 511 16.11 25.59 33.88
N ILE A 512 16.49 24.71 32.96
CA ILE A 512 15.75 23.48 32.67
C ILE A 512 15.94 22.55 33.86
N THR A 513 14.85 22.22 34.57
CA THR A 513 14.93 21.21 35.62
C THR A 513 15.13 19.81 35.02
N TYR A 514 15.79 18.91 35.74
CA TYR A 514 15.94 17.51 35.32
C TYR A 514 14.60 16.84 35.03
N LEU A 515 13.54 17.21 35.77
CA LEU A 515 12.18 16.73 35.54
C LEU A 515 11.62 17.24 34.21
N THR A 516 11.83 18.51 33.86
CA THR A 516 11.44 19.07 32.55
C THR A 516 12.16 18.36 31.41
N LEU A 517 13.46 18.09 31.56
CA LEU A 517 14.25 17.37 30.57
C LEU A 517 13.79 15.91 30.40
N LEU A 518 13.45 15.24 31.50
CA LEU A 518 12.87 13.90 31.49
C LEU A 518 11.52 13.86 30.76
N ILE A 519 10.61 14.80 31.06
CA ILE A 519 9.29 14.90 30.41
C ILE A 519 9.44 15.17 28.91
N ILE A 520 10.31 16.12 28.51
CA ILE A 520 10.60 16.41 27.10
C ILE A 520 11.19 15.18 26.42
N GLY A 521 12.11 14.46 27.07
CA GLY A 521 12.69 13.21 26.57
C GLY A 521 11.62 12.14 26.31
N ILE A 522 10.73 11.90 27.28
CA ILE A 522 9.62 10.94 27.16
C ILE A 522 8.67 11.35 26.03
N LEU A 523 8.29 12.63 25.95
CA LEU A 523 7.42 13.13 24.87
C LEU A 523 8.09 13.03 23.50
N GLY A 524 9.40 13.28 23.41
CA GLY A 524 10.18 13.12 22.20
C GLY A 524 10.21 11.67 21.72
N ILE A 525 10.49 10.73 22.63
CA ILE A 525 10.43 9.29 22.33
C ILE A 525 9.02 8.88 21.91
N ALA A 526 7.99 9.33 22.63
CA ALA A 526 6.60 9.03 22.30
C ALA A 526 6.22 9.57 20.90
N LEU A 527 6.69 10.76 20.52
CA LEU A 527 6.49 11.34 19.20
C LEU A 527 7.21 10.53 18.11
N ILE A 528 8.46 10.11 18.35
CA ILE A 528 9.23 9.27 17.42
C ILE A 528 8.51 7.94 17.20
N VAL A 529 8.13 7.25 18.28
CA VAL A 529 7.39 5.98 18.22
C VAL A 529 6.05 6.18 17.52
N TYR A 530 5.35 7.29 17.78
CA TYR A 530 4.10 7.63 17.11
C TYR A 530 4.28 7.78 15.59
N VAL A 531 5.31 8.51 15.14
CA VAL A 531 5.62 8.74 13.71
C VAL A 531 6.19 7.49 13.03
N GLN A 532 6.91 6.63 13.74
CA GLN A 532 7.38 5.36 13.19
C GLN A 532 6.22 4.36 13.04
N ARG A 533 5.32 4.28 14.04
CA ARG A 533 4.11 3.43 14.02
C ARG A 533 2.96 4.02 13.20
N THR A 534 3.15 5.08 12.41
CA THR A 534 2.21 5.47 11.34
C THR A 534 2.55 4.86 9.99
N GLY A 535 3.68 4.14 9.88
CA GLY A 535 4.03 3.29 8.74
C GLY A 535 3.64 1.83 8.95
N ASN A 536 3.64 1.05 7.86
CA ASN A 536 3.29 -0.38 7.84
C ASN A 536 4.40 -1.33 8.37
N THR A 537 5.44 -0.81 9.04
CA THR A 537 6.68 -1.56 9.32
C THR A 537 6.92 -1.85 10.82
N GLY A 538 5.90 -1.73 11.67
CA GLY A 538 6.03 -2.01 13.10
C GLY A 538 5.52 -3.40 13.47
N GLN A 539 6.34 -4.20 14.17
CA GLN A 539 5.87 -5.43 14.80
C GLN A 539 4.83 -5.10 15.89
N ALA A 540 3.67 -5.77 15.84
CA ALA A 540 2.64 -5.69 16.87
C ALA A 540 2.82 -6.86 17.83
N SER A 541 2.51 -6.65 19.12
CA SER A 541 2.54 -7.76 20.07
C SER A 541 1.42 -8.75 19.79
N THR A 542 1.59 -10.02 20.20
CA THR A 542 0.56 -11.05 20.03
C THR A 542 -0.78 -10.64 20.64
N TYR A 543 -0.77 -10.04 21.83
CA TYR A 543 -1.97 -9.52 22.49
C TYR A 543 -2.62 -8.35 21.71
N GLU A 544 -1.82 -7.48 21.11
CA GLU A 544 -2.32 -6.40 20.26
C GLU A 544 -3.03 -6.98 19.03
N ILE A 545 -2.47 -8.01 18.40
CA ILE A 545 -3.07 -8.73 17.26
C ILE A 545 -4.37 -9.42 17.68
N MET A 546 -4.39 -10.14 18.81
CA MET A 546 -5.60 -10.78 19.33
C MET A 546 -6.72 -9.77 19.59
N PHE A 547 -6.41 -8.65 20.25
CA PHE A 547 -7.37 -7.58 20.50
C PHE A 547 -7.89 -6.97 19.19
N ARG A 548 -7.01 -6.74 18.22
CA ARG A 548 -7.37 -6.24 16.89
C ARG A 548 -8.30 -7.18 16.14
N ASN A 549 -8.05 -8.49 16.21
CA ASN A 549 -8.87 -9.51 15.54
C ASN A 549 -10.23 -9.66 16.24
N ALA A 550 -10.26 -9.58 17.57
CA ALA A 550 -11.52 -9.54 18.32
C ALA A 550 -12.38 -8.34 17.92
N LEU A 551 -11.78 -7.15 17.81
CA LEU A 551 -12.49 -5.96 17.32
C LEU A 551 -12.99 -6.12 15.89
N ARG A 552 -12.21 -6.74 14.99
CA ARG A 552 -12.65 -7.04 13.61
C ARG A 552 -13.86 -7.97 13.62
N LYS A 553 -13.81 -9.06 14.37
CA LYS A 553 -14.91 -10.04 14.45
C LYS A 553 -16.20 -9.45 15.01
N ILE A 554 -16.11 -8.52 15.96
CA ILE A 554 -17.29 -7.88 16.58
C ILE A 554 -17.86 -6.75 15.72
N LEU A 555 -16.99 -5.93 15.11
CA LEU A 555 -17.39 -4.68 14.44
C LEU A 555 -17.37 -4.77 12.90
N GLY A 556 -16.88 -5.86 12.32
CA GLY A 556 -16.59 -6.02 10.89
C GLY A 556 -15.34 -5.22 10.48
N VAL A 557 -15.39 -3.89 10.64
CA VAL A 557 -14.27 -2.98 10.33
C VAL A 557 -13.68 -2.42 11.62
N ARG A 558 -12.39 -2.68 11.84
CA ARG A 558 -11.69 -2.26 13.06
C ARG A 558 -11.52 -0.73 13.09
N PRO A 559 -11.85 -0.03 14.20
CA PRO A 559 -11.50 1.37 14.40
C PRO A 559 -9.99 1.61 14.52
N ARG A 560 -9.53 2.83 14.25
CA ARG A 560 -8.13 3.20 14.50
C ARG A 560 -7.89 3.33 16.00
N THR A 561 -7.00 2.51 16.55
CA THR A 561 -6.70 2.46 17.99
C THR A 561 -6.34 3.83 18.57
N LYS A 562 -5.60 4.65 17.81
CA LYS A 562 -5.19 6.00 18.23
C LYS A 562 -6.38 6.96 18.41
N GLU A 563 -7.45 6.77 17.64
CA GLU A 563 -8.66 7.62 17.71
C GLU A 563 -9.46 7.32 18.96
N PHE A 564 -9.86 6.06 19.16
CA PHE A 564 -10.80 5.72 20.23
C PHE A 564 -10.13 5.50 21.60
N LEU A 565 -8.86 5.12 21.66
CA LEU A 565 -8.17 4.83 22.93
C LEU A 565 -7.51 6.06 23.54
N ILE A 566 -7.05 7.00 22.71
CA ILE A 566 -6.27 8.18 23.14
C ILE A 566 -6.93 9.47 22.67
N GLY A 567 -7.06 9.66 21.36
CA GLY A 567 -7.42 10.95 20.77
C GLY A 567 -8.76 11.51 21.21
N HIS A 568 -9.85 10.82 20.88
CA HIS A 568 -11.20 11.26 21.20
C HIS A 568 -11.49 11.27 22.71
N PRO A 569 -11.04 10.28 23.52
CA PRO A 569 -11.18 10.36 24.97
C PRO A 569 -10.51 11.59 25.58
N LEU A 570 -9.28 11.90 25.17
CA LEU A 570 -8.57 13.08 25.65
C LEU A 570 -9.22 14.37 25.15
N MET A 571 -9.79 14.38 23.94
CA MET A 571 -10.55 15.54 23.46
C MET A 571 -11.76 15.84 24.35
N ILE A 572 -12.54 14.84 24.74
CA ILE A 572 -13.68 15.02 25.66
C ILE A 572 -13.19 15.48 27.03
N PHE A 573 -12.11 14.90 27.54
CA PHE A 573 -11.48 15.30 28.78
C PHE A 573 -11.08 16.79 28.75
N MET A 574 -10.46 17.25 27.66
CA MET A 574 -10.06 18.64 27.46
C MET A 574 -11.25 19.59 27.40
N LEU A 575 -12.36 19.17 26.79
CA LEU A 575 -13.60 19.97 26.73
C LEU A 575 -14.32 20.04 28.09
N TYR A 576 -14.16 19.03 28.95
CA TYR A 576 -14.78 18.99 30.28
C TYR A 576 -14.05 19.87 31.30
N TYR A 577 -12.73 19.73 31.41
CA TYR A 577 -11.91 20.46 32.41
C TYR A 577 -11.40 21.83 31.95
N GLY A 578 -11.62 22.17 30.67
CA GLY A 578 -11.10 23.38 30.05
C GLY A 578 -9.58 23.31 29.82
N TYR A 579 -9.09 24.02 28.80
CA TYR A 579 -7.65 24.03 28.51
C TYR A 579 -6.87 24.94 29.47
N LYS A 580 -5.89 24.34 30.17
CA LYS A 580 -4.89 25.00 31.03
C LYS A 580 -3.48 24.63 30.55
N GLU A 581 -2.48 25.50 30.75
CA GLU A 581 -1.08 25.27 30.29
C GLU A 581 -0.52 23.90 30.70
N ARG A 582 -0.77 23.49 31.96
CA ARG A 582 -0.35 22.17 32.47
C ARG A 582 -0.93 20.97 31.71
N TYR A 583 -2.00 21.18 30.93
CA TYR A 583 -2.64 20.14 30.12
C TYR A 583 -2.09 20.05 28.70
N PHE A 584 -0.98 20.74 28.39
CA PHE A 584 -0.33 20.65 27.07
C PHE A 584 -0.10 19.21 26.57
N PRO A 585 0.42 18.25 27.36
CA PRO A 585 0.57 16.86 26.89
C PRO A 585 -0.77 16.20 26.53
N LEU A 586 -1.83 16.53 27.26
CA LEU A 586 -3.18 16.02 27.01
C LEU A 586 -3.79 16.65 25.75
N LEU A 587 -3.51 17.93 25.50
CA LEU A 587 -3.88 18.61 24.26
C LEU A 587 -3.24 17.94 23.04
N LEU A 588 -1.95 17.61 23.10
CA LEU A 588 -1.27 16.88 22.02
C LEU A 588 -1.98 15.54 21.75
N GLY A 589 -2.27 14.78 22.80
CA GLY A 589 -3.05 13.54 22.71
C GLY A 589 -4.43 13.75 22.08
N ALA A 590 -5.16 14.79 22.48
CA ALA A 590 -6.48 15.11 21.93
C ALA A 590 -6.42 15.43 20.42
N VAL A 591 -5.41 16.19 19.98
CA VAL A 591 -5.22 16.57 18.57
C VAL A 591 -4.91 15.34 17.70
N ILE A 592 -4.20 14.33 18.23
CA ILE A 592 -3.92 13.07 17.50
C ILE A 592 -5.20 12.40 16.98
N GLY A 593 -6.30 12.45 17.73
CA GLY A 593 -7.58 11.88 17.27
C GLY A 593 -8.11 12.56 16.01
N GLN A 594 -8.01 13.89 15.95
CA GLN A 594 -8.47 14.67 14.79
C GLN A 594 -7.54 14.52 13.59
N ILE A 595 -6.23 14.46 13.83
CA ILE A 595 -5.24 14.15 12.79
C ILE A 595 -5.50 12.76 12.20
N SER A 596 -5.70 11.75 13.05
CA SER A 596 -5.94 10.38 12.59
C SER A 596 -7.25 10.26 11.80
N LEU A 597 -8.30 10.97 12.21
CA LEU A 597 -9.56 11.03 11.48
C LEU A 597 -9.35 11.53 10.05
N VAL A 598 -8.53 12.56 9.84
CA VAL A 598 -8.23 13.06 8.50
C VAL A 598 -7.28 12.14 7.74
N ASN A 599 -6.24 11.66 8.41
CA ASN A 599 -5.24 10.77 7.83
C ASN A 599 -5.83 9.43 7.38
N THR A 600 -6.95 9.01 7.96
CA THR A 600 -7.72 7.86 7.51
C THR A 600 -7.90 7.84 5.99
N TYR A 601 -8.19 9.00 5.41
CA TYR A 601 -8.52 9.18 4.01
C TYR A 601 -7.30 9.54 3.15
N ALA A 602 -6.14 9.76 3.77
CA ALA A 602 -4.87 9.90 3.06
C ALA A 602 -4.37 8.56 2.48
N HIS A 603 -4.82 7.43 3.05
CA HIS A 603 -4.63 6.09 2.50
C HIS A 603 -5.68 5.81 1.41
N ILE A 604 -5.51 6.46 0.26
CA ILE A 604 -6.48 6.46 -0.85
C ILE A 604 -6.79 5.07 -1.40
N HIS A 605 -5.90 4.09 -1.27
CA HIS A 605 -6.15 2.72 -1.70
C HIS A 605 -7.26 2.00 -0.90
N THR A 606 -7.57 2.46 0.32
CA THR A 606 -8.67 1.89 1.10
C THR A 606 -10.01 2.39 0.57
N PRO A 607 -11.01 1.50 0.35
CA PRO A 607 -12.34 1.91 -0.07
C PRO A 607 -12.96 2.96 0.86
N ILE A 608 -13.73 3.89 0.30
CA ILE A 608 -14.33 5.01 1.06
C ILE A 608 -15.25 4.47 2.16
N MET A 609 -16.07 3.48 1.86
CA MET A 609 -17.03 2.92 2.83
C MET A 609 -16.32 2.31 4.05
N ILE A 610 -15.23 1.57 3.82
CA ILE A 610 -14.41 1.01 4.90
C ILE A 610 -13.80 2.13 5.75
N SER A 611 -13.30 3.20 5.10
CA SER A 611 -12.77 4.36 5.80
C SER A 611 -13.82 5.10 6.64
N LEU A 612 -15.05 5.25 6.12
CA LEU A 612 -16.18 5.87 6.82
C LEU A 612 -16.60 5.05 8.05
N ILE A 613 -16.77 3.74 7.90
CA ILE A 613 -17.11 2.83 9.01
C ILE A 613 -16.01 2.89 10.08
N ARG A 614 -14.74 2.90 9.66
CA ARG A 614 -13.60 3.01 10.58
C ARG A 614 -13.62 4.32 11.38
N SER A 615 -13.87 5.45 10.73
CA SER A 615 -14.02 6.75 11.41
C SER A 615 -15.26 6.78 12.32
N PHE A 616 -16.38 6.19 11.90
CA PHE A 616 -17.59 6.09 12.72
C PHE A 616 -17.30 5.34 14.02
N HIS A 617 -16.71 4.15 13.95
CA HIS A 617 -16.29 3.39 15.14
C HIS A 617 -15.29 4.15 16.02
N GLY A 618 -14.34 4.86 15.41
CA GLY A 618 -13.41 5.73 16.14
C GLY A 618 -14.14 6.78 16.99
N ILE A 619 -15.12 7.47 16.41
CA ILE A 619 -15.84 8.58 17.05
C ILE A 619 -16.72 8.08 18.20
N TRP A 620 -17.59 7.09 18.00
CA TRP A 620 -18.55 6.70 19.03
C TRP A 620 -17.89 5.94 20.19
N ILE A 621 -16.95 5.03 19.90
CA ILE A 621 -16.21 4.30 20.96
C ILE A 621 -15.33 5.28 21.72
N GLY A 622 -14.65 6.19 21.01
CA GLY A 622 -13.84 7.24 21.62
C GLY A 622 -14.66 8.19 22.48
N MET A 623 -15.91 8.46 22.10
CA MET A 623 -16.84 9.25 22.89
C MET A 623 -17.19 8.55 24.22
N ILE A 624 -17.57 7.27 24.16
CA ILE A 624 -17.85 6.46 25.35
C ILE A 624 -16.60 6.38 26.26
N GLY A 625 -15.44 6.12 25.68
CA GLY A 625 -14.16 6.09 26.40
C GLY A 625 -13.83 7.41 27.08
N GLY A 626 -14.11 8.55 26.43
CA GLY A 626 -13.93 9.88 27.02
C GLY A 626 -14.88 10.16 28.19
N VAL A 627 -16.14 9.76 28.08
CA VAL A 627 -17.11 9.86 29.17
C VAL A 627 -16.65 9.02 30.37
N ILE A 628 -16.26 7.77 30.14
CA ILE A 628 -15.73 6.88 31.18
C ILE A 628 -14.48 7.50 31.84
N LEU A 629 -13.54 8.01 31.05
CA LEU A 629 -12.33 8.67 31.55
C LEU A 629 -12.66 9.82 32.49
N VAL A 630 -13.60 10.69 32.13
CA VAL A 630 -14.02 11.82 32.98
C VAL A 630 -14.66 11.31 34.29
N TYR A 631 -15.48 10.26 34.24
CA TYR A 631 -16.06 9.67 35.46
C TYR A 631 -15.00 9.06 36.39
N ILE A 632 -14.04 8.32 35.83
CA ILE A 632 -12.93 7.73 36.58
C ILE A 632 -12.11 8.82 37.26
N VAL A 633 -11.71 9.87 36.52
CA VAL A 633 -10.91 10.96 37.09
C VAL A 633 -11.70 11.71 38.17
N ASN A 634 -12.98 11.99 37.95
CA ASN A 634 -13.82 12.58 38.99
C ASN A 634 -13.94 11.70 40.24
N TRP A 635 -14.02 10.38 40.07
CA TRP A 635 -14.06 9.43 41.19
C TRP A 635 -12.73 9.39 41.96
N ILE A 636 -11.60 9.38 41.26
CA ILE A 636 -10.25 9.47 41.87
C ILE A 636 -10.10 10.78 42.65
N ILE A 637 -10.52 11.91 42.08
CA ILE A 637 -10.48 13.21 42.77
C ILE A 637 -11.34 13.18 44.04
N LYS A 638 -12.54 12.58 43.99
CA LYS A 638 -13.41 12.43 45.17
C LYS A 638 -12.78 11.55 46.25
N LEU A 639 -12.15 10.43 45.87
CA LEU A 639 -11.43 9.56 46.81
C LEU A 639 -10.23 10.26 47.44
N GLY A 640 -9.44 10.97 46.64
CA GLY A 640 -8.31 11.75 47.12
C GLY A 640 -8.73 12.82 48.12
N ARG A 641 -9.86 13.50 47.88
CA ARG A 641 -10.47 14.43 48.86
C ARG A 641 -10.96 13.73 50.11
N ARG A 642 -11.59 12.55 49.97
CA ARG A 642 -12.08 11.77 51.12
C ARG A 642 -10.94 11.31 52.03
N TRP A 643 -9.74 11.10 51.49
CA TRP A 643 -8.57 10.59 52.22
C TRP A 643 -7.51 11.66 52.49
N ASN A 644 -7.84 12.95 52.30
CA ASN A 644 -6.94 14.09 52.54
C ASN A 644 -5.59 14.02 51.80
N LEU A 645 -5.53 13.32 50.66
CA LEU A 645 -4.31 13.17 49.87
C LEU A 645 -3.98 14.41 49.02
N TRP A 646 -4.91 15.37 48.90
CA TRP A 646 -4.76 16.56 48.05
C TRP A 646 -5.41 17.77 48.74
N GLU A 647 -4.64 18.84 48.99
CA GLU A 647 -5.15 20.16 49.37
C GLU A 647 -5.58 20.98 48.12
N VAL A 648 -6.43 21.98 48.37
CA VAL A 648 -7.28 22.75 47.44
C VAL A 648 -6.59 23.26 46.18
#